data_AF-A0A321LAZ2-F1
#
_entry.id   AF-A0A321LAZ2-F1
#
_cell.length_a   1.000
_cell.length_b   1.000
_cell.length_c   1.000
_cell.angle_alpha   90.00
_cell.angle_beta   90.00
_cell.angle_gamma   90.00
#
_symmetry.space_group_name_H-M   'P 1'
#
loop_
_entity.id
_entity.type
_entity.pdbx_description
1 polymer ?
#
loop_
_entity_poly.entity_id
_entity_poly.type
_entity_poly.pdbx_seq_one_letter_code
_entity_poly.pdbx_strand_id
1 'polypeptide(L)'
;MLQEWNYWANIGRIEPKGAKQRVILIGESVARGYLYDPQYTPAMALEKILQTQWGKNEVEVIDLARTNQGMQVRELALAVLQLEPDAVIIFSGNNWRGCFPPQVSDVPYIDTLLREEGIVGPKRYAEEKLEAEVRRIVNDVASVYASKEVPLVWIIPEFNLGDWRDPMINAPHLLNGRNEEWITLWEDAQRALKAEDFHRAADLAQRMTEIDQQTSVSGLYILAECSQKLGNLDAARRYLELARDSVIWDSSKSASPRTYSVSQKALREETAKYKNEVVDTPELFRQYLKGGIPDRRLFLDYCHLTTEGIQITMAAAAACVLRAVKATDVAWTTLVPQTCAPSHEVEAEAAFLAAVHNAHWWQSADLVRHYCAEAVRFSPEIAKVMNYFIDLQTRRTPMLMCKSAQQVSELGSPLIQHYLLRYNYQQLDEILLGGVVQALKQLHIEAQARLDQLRKEEHSVAARDTDLLDYYYCSAGGQPQEVVWVLPRRDRLVRRESHFYKAYWLKSKFVFIGEAGCPVKLQITARVPNPTASNDPVAIEVNGNIVARIPTAREWESWEVRVPPNAVNDGINDVIVSWPMPEFPGKTGYLGVINDLAEGNIPEFFCIFGEIHTFTASDGRKVQITAPEVSSEASVVGVQ
;
A
#
# COMPACT_ATOMS: atom_id res chain seq x y z
N MET A 1 -4.62 -8.44 27.51
CA MET A 1 -5.33 -9.64 27.03
C MET A 1 -6.54 -9.31 26.15
N LEU A 2 -7.57 -8.56 26.59
CA LEU A 2 -8.73 -8.23 25.73
C LEU A 2 -8.40 -7.45 24.43
N GLN A 3 -7.31 -6.68 24.41
CA GLN A 3 -6.88 -5.94 23.21
C GLN A 3 -6.31 -6.82 22.09
N GLU A 4 -5.81 -8.02 22.41
CA GLU A 4 -5.16 -8.89 21.41
C GLU A 4 -6.11 -9.90 20.78
N TRP A 5 -7.25 -10.20 21.42
CA TRP A 5 -8.18 -11.23 20.95
C TRP A 5 -8.65 -11.00 19.51
N ASN A 6 -8.91 -9.74 19.13
CA ASN A 6 -9.37 -9.39 17.78
C ASN A 6 -8.32 -9.67 16.68
N TYR A 7 -7.07 -9.93 17.03
CA TYR A 7 -6.01 -10.30 16.07
C TYR A 7 -5.96 -11.80 15.81
N TRP A 8 -6.47 -12.64 16.70
CA TRP A 8 -6.46 -14.09 16.56
C TRP A 8 -7.68 -14.58 15.78
N ALA A 9 -7.54 -15.74 15.13
CA ALA A 9 -8.67 -16.51 14.63
C ALA A 9 -9.72 -16.71 15.75
N ASN A 10 -11.00 -16.74 15.36
CA ASN A 10 -12.12 -16.73 16.32
C ASN A 10 -12.36 -18.10 16.99
N ILE A 11 -11.35 -18.60 17.72
CA ILE A 11 -11.40 -19.85 18.49
C ILE A 11 -11.44 -19.53 19.98
N GLY A 12 -12.62 -19.67 20.60
CA GLY A 12 -12.82 -19.42 22.03
C GLY A 12 -12.18 -20.46 22.96
N ARG A 13 -11.96 -21.68 22.47
CA ARG A 13 -11.43 -22.80 23.25
C ARG A 13 -10.86 -23.89 22.33
N ILE A 14 -9.79 -24.53 22.76
CA ILE A 14 -9.21 -25.73 22.14
C ILE A 14 -9.37 -26.89 23.12
N GLU A 15 -9.96 -27.99 22.67
CA GLU A 15 -10.16 -29.18 23.52
C GLU A 15 -8.89 -30.04 23.61
N PRO A 16 -8.72 -30.81 24.70
CA PRO A 16 -7.67 -31.83 24.77
C PRO A 16 -7.68 -32.76 23.57
N LYS A 17 -6.51 -33.29 23.20
CA LYS A 17 -6.36 -34.19 22.06
C LYS A 17 -7.24 -35.43 22.22
N GLY A 18 -8.06 -35.69 21.21
CA GLY A 18 -8.90 -36.89 21.11
C GLY A 18 -8.41 -37.85 20.03
N ALA A 19 -9.32 -38.71 19.55
CA ALA A 19 -9.02 -39.70 18.50
C ALA A 19 -8.88 -39.11 17.09
N LYS A 20 -9.26 -37.84 16.88
CA LYS A 20 -9.16 -37.16 15.58
C LYS A 20 -7.72 -36.87 15.23
N GLN A 21 -7.38 -36.97 13.95
CA GLN A 21 -6.18 -36.37 13.39
C GLN A 21 -6.25 -34.84 13.56
N ARG A 22 -5.25 -34.24 14.17
CA ARG A 22 -5.20 -32.80 14.50
C ARG A 22 -4.18 -32.13 13.62
N VAL A 23 -4.66 -31.28 12.73
CA VAL A 23 -3.83 -30.43 11.89
C VAL A 23 -3.90 -29.01 12.42
N ILE A 24 -2.76 -28.40 12.70
CA ILE A 24 -2.71 -27.02 13.19
C ILE A 24 -2.27 -26.10 12.05
N LEU A 25 -3.05 -25.07 11.77
CA LEU A 25 -2.66 -23.99 10.88
C LEU A 25 -2.15 -22.80 11.70
N ILE A 26 -0.89 -22.43 11.46
CA ILE A 26 -0.28 -21.21 11.99
C ILE A 26 -0.05 -20.27 10.82
N GLY A 27 -0.30 -18.99 11.04
CA GLY A 27 0.10 -18.00 10.06
C GLY A 27 -0.28 -16.58 10.40
N GLU A 28 -0.17 -15.72 9.41
CA GLU A 28 -0.39 -14.28 9.55
C GLU A 28 -1.82 -13.90 9.11
N SER A 29 -2.03 -12.64 8.68
CA SER A 29 -3.33 -12.18 8.17
C SER A 29 -3.80 -12.95 6.93
N VAL A 30 -2.88 -13.40 6.08
CA VAL A 30 -3.21 -14.20 4.89
C VAL A 30 -3.76 -15.57 5.29
N ALA A 31 -3.12 -16.25 6.23
CA ALA A 31 -3.57 -17.55 6.76
C ALA A 31 -4.89 -17.45 7.53
N ARG A 32 -5.18 -16.27 8.10
CA ARG A 32 -6.46 -15.98 8.75
C ARG A 32 -7.61 -15.78 7.74
N GLY A 33 -7.31 -15.44 6.49
CA GLY A 33 -8.33 -15.07 5.51
C GLY A 33 -8.82 -13.64 5.71
N TYR A 34 -7.90 -12.69 5.88
CA TYR A 34 -8.24 -11.26 5.98
C TYR A 34 -9.22 -10.84 4.86
N LEU A 35 -10.24 -10.05 5.21
CA LEU A 35 -11.42 -9.70 4.39
C LEU A 35 -12.44 -10.83 4.14
N TYR A 36 -12.23 -12.03 4.65
CA TYR A 36 -13.24 -13.11 4.68
C TYR A 36 -13.52 -13.63 6.10
N ASP A 37 -12.56 -13.49 7.03
CA ASP A 37 -12.70 -13.89 8.43
C ASP A 37 -13.80 -13.09 9.16
N PRO A 38 -14.63 -13.74 10.00
CA PRO A 38 -14.62 -15.17 10.36
C PRO A 38 -15.51 -16.08 9.49
N GLN A 39 -16.18 -15.57 8.46
CA GLN A 39 -17.17 -16.33 7.70
C GLN A 39 -16.55 -17.38 6.78
N TYR A 40 -15.35 -17.11 6.27
CA TYR A 40 -14.58 -18.06 5.45
C TYR A 40 -13.10 -17.85 5.69
N THR A 41 -12.38 -18.94 6.00
CA THR A 41 -10.94 -18.89 6.28
C THR A 41 -10.20 -20.02 5.56
N PRO A 42 -8.88 -19.88 5.33
CA PRO A 42 -8.04 -20.97 4.85
C PRO A 42 -8.16 -22.25 5.71
N ALA A 43 -8.29 -22.13 7.03
CA ALA A 43 -8.51 -23.30 7.91
C ALA A 43 -9.82 -24.03 7.59
N MET A 44 -10.91 -23.31 7.31
CA MET A 44 -12.20 -23.92 6.92
C MET A 44 -12.08 -24.65 5.57
N ALA A 45 -11.42 -24.03 4.59
CA ALA A 45 -11.20 -24.64 3.27
C ALA A 45 -10.33 -25.92 3.39
N LEU A 46 -9.26 -25.85 4.16
CA LEU A 46 -8.39 -27.00 4.46
C LEU A 46 -9.16 -28.12 5.15
N GLU A 47 -9.88 -27.82 6.23
CA GLU A 47 -10.65 -28.81 7.00
C GLU A 47 -11.64 -29.55 6.09
N LYS A 48 -12.32 -28.83 5.21
CA LYS A 48 -13.28 -29.42 4.28
C LYS A 48 -12.64 -30.44 3.33
N ILE A 49 -11.46 -30.13 2.78
CA ILE A 49 -10.70 -31.07 1.95
C ILE A 49 -10.32 -32.31 2.77
N LEU A 50 -9.73 -32.11 3.96
CA LEU A 50 -9.27 -33.22 4.80
C LEU A 50 -10.42 -34.12 5.27
N GLN A 51 -11.57 -33.54 5.64
CA GLN A 51 -12.77 -34.29 6.01
C GLN A 51 -13.33 -35.11 4.84
N THR A 52 -13.12 -34.68 3.60
CA THR A 52 -13.51 -35.47 2.41
C THR A 52 -12.60 -36.68 2.22
N GLN A 53 -11.33 -36.59 2.66
CA GLN A 53 -10.31 -37.63 2.49
C GLN A 53 -10.21 -38.62 3.66
N TRP A 54 -10.50 -38.19 4.89
CA TRP A 54 -10.54 -39.06 6.08
C TRP A 54 -11.98 -39.39 6.49
N GLY A 55 -12.83 -38.38 6.58
CA GLY A 55 -14.16 -38.48 7.14
C GLY A 55 -14.39 -37.33 8.13
N LYS A 56 -15.63 -36.85 8.22
CA LYS A 56 -15.99 -35.65 9.00
C LYS A 56 -15.59 -35.70 10.47
N ASN A 57 -15.54 -36.89 11.07
CA ASN A 57 -15.24 -37.08 12.49
C ASN A 57 -13.84 -37.64 12.75
N GLU A 58 -13.00 -37.74 11.72
CA GLU A 58 -11.67 -38.33 11.81
C GLU A 58 -10.54 -37.29 11.82
N VAL A 59 -10.83 -36.04 11.44
CA VAL A 59 -9.86 -34.95 11.40
C VAL A 59 -10.45 -33.66 11.98
N GLU A 60 -9.61 -32.85 12.58
CA GLU A 60 -9.88 -31.48 13.01
C GLU A 60 -8.76 -30.54 12.55
N VAL A 61 -9.11 -29.32 12.16
CA VAL A 61 -8.15 -28.25 11.90
C VAL A 61 -8.27 -27.19 12.98
N ILE A 62 -7.15 -26.88 13.65
CA ILE A 62 -7.08 -25.79 14.63
C ILE A 62 -6.43 -24.58 13.97
N ASP A 63 -7.20 -23.50 13.86
CA ASP A 63 -6.75 -22.22 13.32
C ASP A 63 -6.10 -21.35 14.40
N LEU A 64 -4.77 -21.19 14.31
CA LEU A 64 -3.99 -20.29 15.16
C LEU A 64 -3.41 -19.13 14.35
N ALA A 65 -3.99 -18.81 13.20
CA ALA A 65 -3.59 -17.66 12.43
C ALA A 65 -3.86 -16.37 13.21
N ARG A 66 -2.95 -15.39 13.06
CA ARG A 66 -3.03 -14.11 13.74
C ARG A 66 -2.64 -12.96 12.80
N THR A 67 -3.52 -11.98 12.69
CA THR A 67 -3.25 -10.74 11.96
C THR A 67 -2.02 -10.05 12.55
N ASN A 68 -1.11 -9.59 11.68
CA ASN A 68 0.13 -8.91 12.08
C ASN A 68 1.05 -9.77 12.97
N GLN A 69 0.97 -11.09 12.85
CA GLN A 69 2.04 -11.97 13.33
C GLN A 69 3.27 -11.76 12.45
N GLY A 70 4.47 -11.67 13.05
CA GLY A 70 5.74 -11.56 12.34
C GLY A 70 6.69 -12.69 12.74
N MET A 71 7.95 -12.34 13.04
CA MET A 71 8.98 -13.29 13.45
C MET A 71 8.64 -14.09 14.72
N GLN A 72 7.68 -13.61 15.53
CA GLN A 72 7.17 -14.29 16.72
C GLN A 72 6.44 -15.62 16.39
N VAL A 73 6.27 -15.94 15.10
CA VAL A 73 5.79 -17.25 14.64
C VAL A 73 6.65 -18.39 15.18
N ARG A 74 7.95 -18.15 15.43
CA ARG A 74 8.85 -19.13 16.02
C ARG A 74 8.35 -19.62 17.38
N GLU A 75 8.08 -18.71 18.31
CA GLU A 75 7.63 -19.08 19.66
C GLU A 75 6.28 -19.81 19.61
N LEU A 76 5.36 -19.35 18.77
CA LEU A 76 4.07 -19.99 18.58
C LEU A 76 4.23 -21.41 18.01
N ALA A 77 5.04 -21.57 16.97
CA ALA A 77 5.31 -22.87 16.33
C ALA A 77 5.93 -23.88 17.30
N LEU A 78 6.74 -23.45 18.25
CA LEU A 78 7.27 -24.34 19.29
C LEU A 78 6.22 -24.64 20.36
N ALA A 79 5.43 -23.66 20.77
CA ALA A 79 4.42 -23.81 21.81
C ALA A 79 3.28 -24.77 21.42
N VAL A 80 2.89 -24.80 20.14
CA VAL A 80 1.77 -25.64 19.65
C VAL A 80 2.01 -27.14 19.75
N LEU A 81 3.26 -27.60 19.95
CA LEU A 81 3.53 -29.01 20.20
C LEU A 81 2.81 -29.53 21.46
N GLN A 82 2.46 -28.63 22.40
CA GLN A 82 1.62 -28.95 23.57
C GLN A 82 0.19 -29.33 23.21
N LEU A 83 -0.26 -29.02 21.99
CA LEU A 83 -1.59 -29.39 21.50
C LEU A 83 -1.60 -30.77 20.82
N GLU A 84 -0.49 -31.50 20.83
CA GLU A 84 -0.34 -32.84 20.25
C GLU A 84 -0.83 -32.92 18.78
N PRO A 85 -0.27 -32.10 17.87
CA PRO A 85 -0.61 -32.16 16.45
C PRO A 85 -0.11 -33.43 15.77
N ASP A 86 -0.87 -33.94 14.80
CA ASP A 86 -0.40 -34.95 13.84
C ASP A 86 0.25 -34.30 12.61
N ALA A 87 -0.05 -33.02 12.34
CA ALA A 87 0.67 -32.21 11.37
C ALA A 87 0.53 -30.73 11.71
N VAL A 88 1.52 -29.94 11.31
CA VAL A 88 1.47 -28.47 11.42
C VAL A 88 1.75 -27.83 10.06
N ILE A 89 0.98 -26.81 9.72
CA ILE A 89 1.16 -25.97 8.55
C ILE A 89 1.55 -24.58 9.03
N ILE A 90 2.65 -24.03 8.52
CA ILE A 90 3.05 -22.65 8.77
C ILE A 90 2.96 -21.84 7.48
N PHE A 91 2.03 -20.88 7.45
CA PHE A 91 1.84 -19.94 6.36
C PHE A 91 2.19 -18.51 6.82
N SER A 92 3.48 -18.22 6.82
CA SER A 92 4.06 -16.97 7.32
C SER A 92 5.21 -16.48 6.45
N GLY A 93 5.48 -15.18 6.49
CA GLY A 93 6.53 -14.55 5.70
C GLY A 93 6.20 -13.15 5.18
N ASN A 94 4.93 -12.74 5.20
CA ASN A 94 4.50 -11.46 4.65
C ASN A 94 4.83 -10.31 5.61
N ASN A 95 4.85 -10.56 6.91
CA ASN A 95 5.21 -9.55 7.92
C ASN A 95 6.66 -9.66 8.39
N TRP A 96 7.49 -10.43 7.69
CA TRP A 96 8.90 -10.60 8.00
C TRP A 96 9.69 -9.46 7.38
N ARG A 97 10.02 -8.45 8.19
CA ARG A 97 10.69 -7.23 7.75
C ARG A 97 12.18 -7.28 8.07
N GLY A 98 12.99 -6.66 7.21
CA GLY A 98 14.38 -6.33 7.54
C GLY A 98 14.47 -5.31 8.68
N CYS A 99 15.65 -5.18 9.28
CA CYS A 99 15.90 -4.27 10.40
C CYS A 99 15.97 -2.79 9.96
N PHE A 100 14.89 -2.21 9.42
CA PHE A 100 14.82 -0.77 9.13
C PHE A 100 13.53 -0.12 9.69
N PRO A 101 13.63 0.96 10.50
CA PRO A 101 14.88 1.60 10.95
C PRO A 101 15.74 0.65 11.82
N PRO A 102 17.08 0.75 11.71
CA PRO A 102 18.01 -0.10 12.43
C PRO A 102 17.90 0.07 13.95
N GLN A 103 18.40 -0.90 14.71
CA GLN A 103 18.59 -0.68 16.13
C GLN A 103 19.63 0.41 16.34
N VAL A 104 19.54 1.19 17.43
CA VAL A 104 20.50 2.26 17.74
C VAL A 104 21.94 1.73 17.76
N SER A 105 22.14 0.48 18.18
CA SER A 105 23.45 -0.20 18.18
C SER A 105 24.03 -0.44 16.78
N ASP A 106 23.18 -0.52 15.75
CA ASP A 106 23.61 -0.74 14.37
C ASP A 106 23.94 0.59 13.64
N VAL A 107 23.55 1.74 14.20
CA VAL A 107 23.71 3.06 13.57
C VAL A 107 25.15 3.38 13.17
N PRO A 108 26.20 3.11 13.98
CA PRO A 108 27.58 3.38 13.55
C PRO A 108 28.00 2.58 12.31
N TYR A 109 27.51 1.35 12.17
CA TYR A 109 27.78 0.53 10.99
C TYR A 109 27.02 1.03 9.76
N ILE A 110 25.75 1.41 9.96
CA ILE A 110 24.91 2.02 8.91
C ILE A 110 25.50 3.36 8.43
N ASP A 111 26.12 4.16 9.31
CA ASP A 111 26.85 5.38 8.95
C ASP A 111 27.99 5.12 7.96
N THR A 112 28.82 4.11 8.25
CA THR A 112 29.88 3.69 7.32
C THR A 112 29.31 3.29 5.97
N LEU A 113 28.27 2.44 5.96
CA LEU A 113 27.64 1.99 4.72
C LEU A 113 27.05 3.14 3.91
N LEU A 114 26.35 4.08 4.54
CA LEU A 114 25.76 5.24 3.85
C LEU A 114 26.82 6.16 3.24
N ARG A 115 27.95 6.37 3.93
CA ARG A 115 29.03 7.23 3.41
C ARG A 115 29.80 6.60 2.25
N GLU A 116 29.99 5.28 2.28
CA GLU A 116 30.80 4.55 1.31
C GLU A 116 29.99 4.04 0.12
N GLU A 117 28.82 3.46 0.38
CA GLU A 117 27.99 2.75 -0.60
C GLU A 117 26.67 3.47 -0.89
N GLY A 118 26.26 4.44 -0.05
CA GLY A 118 24.96 5.10 -0.16
C GLY A 118 23.86 4.13 0.26
N ILE A 119 22.64 4.32 -0.25
CA ILE A 119 21.47 3.51 0.13
C ILE A 119 21.60 2.02 -0.22
N VAL A 120 22.43 1.66 -1.20
CA VAL A 120 22.69 0.25 -1.55
C VAL A 120 23.27 -0.53 -0.37
N GLY A 121 24.12 0.11 0.44
CA GLY A 121 24.71 -0.51 1.63
C GLY A 121 23.65 -0.91 2.67
N PRO A 122 22.84 0.02 3.19
CA PRO A 122 21.72 -0.29 4.08
C PRO A 122 20.70 -1.28 3.50
N LYS A 123 20.40 -1.19 2.19
CA LYS A 123 19.55 -2.17 1.51
C LYS A 123 20.12 -3.58 1.65
N ARG A 124 21.38 -3.76 1.24
CA ARG A 124 22.08 -5.06 1.33
C ARG A 124 22.15 -5.57 2.77
N TYR A 125 22.45 -4.69 3.73
CA TYR A 125 22.45 -5.05 5.15
C TYR A 125 21.08 -5.53 5.64
N ALA A 126 20.00 -4.86 5.25
CA ALA A 126 18.63 -5.26 5.61
C ALA A 126 18.26 -6.62 5.01
N GLU A 127 18.67 -6.88 3.76
CA GLU A 127 18.50 -8.16 3.07
C GLU A 127 19.27 -9.29 3.79
N GLU A 128 20.55 -9.09 4.10
CA GLU A 128 21.40 -10.07 4.80
C GLU A 128 20.88 -10.38 6.21
N LYS A 129 20.43 -9.37 6.96
CA LYS A 129 19.82 -9.54 8.29
C LYS A 129 18.51 -10.32 8.22
N LEU A 130 17.64 -9.97 7.27
CA LEU A 130 16.38 -10.68 7.07
C LEU A 130 16.64 -12.13 6.70
N GLU A 131 17.56 -12.39 5.77
CA GLU A 131 17.95 -13.73 5.36
C GLU A 131 18.43 -14.56 6.56
N ALA A 132 19.36 -14.03 7.35
CA ALA A 132 19.90 -14.72 8.52
C ALA A 132 18.82 -15.05 9.56
N GLU A 133 17.89 -14.12 9.82
CA GLU A 133 16.80 -14.34 10.77
C GLU A 133 15.80 -15.38 10.27
N VAL A 134 15.42 -15.35 8.99
CA VAL A 134 14.58 -16.38 8.39
C VAL A 134 15.23 -17.74 8.52
N ARG A 135 16.53 -17.85 8.20
CA ARG A 135 17.23 -19.13 8.31
C ARG A 135 17.22 -19.67 9.72
N ARG A 136 17.47 -18.81 10.71
CA ARG A 136 17.41 -19.16 12.13
C ARG A 136 16.03 -19.68 12.54
N ILE A 137 14.96 -18.97 12.16
CA ILE A 137 13.58 -19.37 12.50
C ILE A 137 13.25 -20.74 11.91
N VAL A 138 13.53 -20.94 10.61
CA VAL A 138 13.21 -22.20 9.94
C VAL A 138 14.00 -23.35 10.56
N ASN A 139 15.30 -23.18 10.80
CA ASN A 139 16.15 -24.18 11.45
C ASN A 139 15.64 -24.53 12.85
N ASP A 140 15.35 -23.53 13.68
CA ASP A 140 14.88 -23.73 15.06
C ASP A 140 13.56 -24.49 15.10
N VAL A 141 12.61 -24.13 14.24
CA VAL A 141 11.32 -24.82 14.16
C VAL A 141 11.50 -26.23 13.57
N ALA A 142 12.10 -26.35 12.38
CA ALA A 142 12.21 -27.62 11.68
C ALA A 142 13.00 -28.68 12.47
N SER A 143 14.07 -28.28 13.17
CA SER A 143 14.85 -29.21 14.00
C SER A 143 14.05 -29.79 15.17
N VAL A 144 13.23 -28.97 15.84
CA VAL A 144 12.37 -29.45 16.93
C VAL A 144 11.29 -30.39 16.39
N TYR A 145 10.65 -30.03 15.29
CA TYR A 145 9.61 -30.87 14.68
C TYR A 145 10.16 -32.21 14.19
N ALA A 146 11.33 -32.20 13.57
CA ALA A 146 12.03 -33.42 13.17
C ALA A 146 12.36 -34.31 14.40
N SER A 147 12.79 -33.72 15.52
CA SER A 147 13.08 -34.48 16.75
C SER A 147 11.84 -35.09 17.42
N LYS A 148 10.66 -34.54 17.13
CA LYS A 148 9.37 -35.00 17.65
C LYS A 148 8.61 -35.87 16.65
N GLU A 149 9.17 -36.07 15.46
CA GLU A 149 8.55 -36.81 14.36
C GLU A 149 7.16 -36.28 13.98
N VAL A 150 6.94 -34.97 14.14
CA VAL A 150 5.70 -34.29 13.74
C VAL A 150 5.88 -33.72 12.33
N PRO A 151 5.07 -34.16 11.34
CA PRO A 151 5.03 -33.56 10.01
C PRO A 151 4.86 -32.04 10.02
N LEU A 152 5.70 -31.36 9.24
CA LEU A 152 5.69 -29.91 9.10
C LEU A 152 5.58 -29.53 7.62
N VAL A 153 4.60 -28.68 7.31
CA VAL A 153 4.38 -28.09 6.00
C VAL A 153 4.66 -26.59 6.06
N TRP A 154 5.59 -26.09 5.25
CA TRP A 154 5.80 -24.66 5.08
C TRP A 154 5.11 -24.14 3.83
N ILE A 155 4.34 -23.07 3.95
CA ILE A 155 3.79 -22.34 2.81
C ILE A 155 4.63 -21.08 2.61
N ILE A 156 5.35 -21.01 1.50
CA ILE A 156 6.15 -19.84 1.12
C ILE A 156 5.19 -18.84 0.45
N PRO A 157 4.98 -17.63 1.00
CA PRO A 157 4.05 -16.68 0.42
C PRO A 157 4.52 -16.08 -0.90
N GLU A 158 3.55 -15.80 -1.77
CA GLU A 158 3.69 -15.04 -3.00
C GLU A 158 3.09 -13.64 -2.81
N PHE A 159 3.45 -12.73 -3.71
CA PHE A 159 2.99 -11.34 -3.76
C PHE A 159 2.14 -11.06 -5.00
N ASN A 160 1.19 -10.14 -4.90
CA ASN A 160 0.41 -9.66 -6.05
C ASN A 160 1.25 -8.76 -6.96
N LEU A 161 2.12 -9.36 -7.77
CA LEU A 161 3.00 -8.65 -8.70
C LEU A 161 2.21 -7.94 -9.81
N GLY A 162 1.10 -8.53 -10.25
CA GLY A 162 0.33 -8.08 -11.41
C GLY A 162 -0.34 -6.73 -11.16
N ASP A 163 -0.97 -6.56 -9.99
CA ASP A 163 -1.79 -5.38 -9.71
C ASP A 163 -1.20 -4.43 -8.67
N TRP A 164 -0.47 -4.94 -7.66
CA TRP A 164 -0.01 -4.09 -6.57
C TRP A 164 1.16 -3.21 -7.00
N ARG A 165 1.09 -1.92 -6.68
CA ARG A 165 2.18 -0.97 -6.89
C ARG A 165 2.50 -0.27 -5.58
N ASP A 166 3.79 -0.26 -5.24
CA ASP A 166 4.30 0.67 -4.27
C ASP A 166 4.10 2.10 -4.77
N PRO A 167 3.77 3.04 -3.88
CA PRO A 167 3.72 4.42 -4.29
C PRO A 167 5.05 4.91 -4.85
N MET A 168 4.95 5.74 -5.87
CA MET A 168 6.11 6.37 -6.51
C MET A 168 6.85 7.25 -5.52
N ILE A 169 8.13 6.93 -5.36
CA ILE A 169 9.09 7.69 -4.58
C ILE A 169 10.22 8.16 -5.50
N ASN A 170 10.76 9.33 -5.17
CA ASN A 170 11.93 9.86 -5.87
C ASN A 170 13.15 8.97 -5.56
N ALA A 171 14.25 9.16 -6.28
CA ALA A 171 15.53 8.60 -5.84
C ALA A 171 15.91 9.23 -4.49
N PRO A 172 16.44 8.44 -3.53
CA PRO A 172 17.03 9.00 -2.32
C PRO A 172 18.25 9.87 -2.67
N HIS A 173 18.86 10.52 -1.68
CA HIS A 173 20.15 11.18 -1.88
C HIS A 173 21.11 10.21 -2.60
N LEU A 174 21.67 10.60 -3.75
CA LEU A 174 22.59 9.77 -4.51
C LEU A 174 24.03 10.20 -4.29
N LEU A 175 24.91 9.25 -3.96
CA LEU A 175 26.35 9.50 -3.73
C LEU A 175 27.07 10.12 -4.94
N ASN A 176 26.59 9.83 -6.15
CA ASN A 176 27.15 10.32 -7.40
C ASN A 176 26.67 11.73 -7.76
N GLY A 177 25.75 12.33 -6.98
CA GLY A 177 25.18 13.65 -7.23
C GLY A 177 24.22 13.73 -8.42
N ARG A 178 23.76 12.61 -8.97
CA ARG A 178 22.97 12.54 -10.21
C ARG A 178 21.45 12.56 -9.98
N ASN A 179 20.98 13.14 -8.87
CA ASN A 179 19.54 13.22 -8.57
C ASN A 179 18.76 14.01 -9.63
N GLU A 180 19.30 15.15 -10.07
CA GLU A 180 18.68 15.97 -11.14
C GLU A 180 18.55 15.21 -12.46
N GLU A 181 19.61 14.48 -12.86
CA GLU A 181 19.58 13.63 -14.05
C GLU A 181 18.54 12.52 -13.91
N TRP A 182 18.48 11.86 -12.74
CA TRP A 182 17.51 10.80 -12.49
C TRP A 182 16.07 11.30 -12.63
N ILE A 183 15.75 12.49 -12.10
CA ILE A 183 14.42 13.10 -12.21
C ILE A 183 14.09 13.45 -13.67
N THR A 184 15.05 14.02 -14.40
CA THR A 184 14.89 14.35 -15.82
C THR A 184 14.60 13.08 -16.64
N LEU A 185 15.37 12.01 -16.39
CA LEU A 185 15.15 10.70 -17.03
C LEU A 185 13.78 10.13 -16.69
N TRP A 186 13.32 10.26 -15.44
CA TRP A 186 11.99 9.83 -15.03
C TRP A 186 10.89 10.57 -15.80
N GLU A 187 10.95 11.90 -15.90
CA GLU A 187 9.97 12.66 -16.66
C GLU A 187 9.97 12.28 -18.15
N ASP A 188 11.15 12.11 -18.76
CA ASP A 188 11.29 11.66 -20.14
C ASP A 188 10.75 10.24 -20.35
N ALA A 189 11.00 9.33 -19.41
CA ALA A 189 10.52 7.96 -19.47
C ALA A 189 8.98 7.92 -19.37
N GLN A 190 8.39 8.72 -18.48
CA GLN A 190 6.94 8.87 -18.36
C GLN A 190 6.32 9.47 -19.62
N ARG A 191 6.98 10.46 -20.25
CA ARG A 191 6.56 11.01 -21.56
C ARG A 191 6.62 9.94 -22.65
N ALA A 192 7.68 9.13 -22.70
CA ALA A 192 7.83 8.04 -23.66
C ALA A 192 6.78 6.94 -23.46
N LEU A 193 6.50 6.53 -22.21
CA LEU A 193 5.43 5.59 -21.89
C LEU A 193 4.06 6.09 -22.36
N LYS A 194 3.74 7.36 -22.07
CA LYS A 194 2.49 7.99 -22.52
C LYS A 194 2.38 8.06 -24.05
N ALA A 195 3.50 8.17 -24.74
CA ALA A 195 3.58 8.15 -26.20
C ALA A 195 3.65 6.72 -26.79
N GLU A 196 3.56 5.68 -25.96
CA GLU A 196 3.69 4.26 -26.32
C GLU A 196 5.05 3.91 -26.98
N ASP A 197 6.08 4.74 -26.77
CA ASP A 197 7.47 4.45 -27.19
C ASP A 197 8.16 3.59 -26.13
N PHE A 198 7.75 2.32 -26.06
CA PHE A 198 8.19 1.38 -25.02
C PHE A 198 9.70 1.11 -25.04
N HIS A 199 10.34 1.17 -26.21
CA HIS A 199 11.79 0.99 -26.32
C HIS A 199 12.55 2.16 -25.69
N ARG A 200 12.18 3.40 -26.04
CA ARG A 200 12.80 4.59 -25.43
C ARG A 200 12.52 4.67 -23.94
N ALA A 201 11.29 4.37 -23.52
CA ALA A 201 10.94 4.34 -22.11
C ALA A 201 11.79 3.32 -21.34
N ALA A 202 12.01 2.13 -21.90
CA ALA A 202 12.86 1.11 -21.30
C ALA A 202 14.33 1.55 -21.22
N ASP A 203 14.88 2.16 -22.27
CA ASP A 203 16.28 2.64 -22.27
C ASP A 203 16.51 3.74 -21.22
N LEU A 204 15.55 4.66 -21.09
CA LEU A 204 15.60 5.72 -20.06
C LEU A 204 15.48 5.14 -18.65
N ALA A 205 14.53 4.22 -18.43
CA ALA A 205 14.34 3.57 -17.15
C ALA A 205 15.53 2.67 -16.76
N GLN A 206 16.17 2.01 -17.72
CA GLN A 206 17.39 1.25 -17.49
C GLN A 206 18.50 2.15 -16.95
N ARG A 207 18.72 3.33 -17.56
CA ARG A 207 19.66 4.34 -17.05
C ARG A 207 19.29 4.83 -15.65
N MET A 208 17.99 5.00 -15.34
CA MET A 208 17.56 5.36 -13.99
C MET A 208 17.97 4.29 -12.97
N THR A 209 17.69 3.01 -13.27
CA THR A 209 18.05 1.89 -12.37
C THR A 209 19.55 1.71 -12.18
N GLU A 210 20.35 2.13 -13.16
CA GLU A 210 21.81 2.18 -13.05
C GLU A 210 22.28 3.32 -12.14
N ILE A 211 21.62 4.49 -12.21
CA ILE A 211 21.94 5.66 -11.39
C ILE A 211 21.58 5.45 -9.92
N ASP A 212 20.38 4.94 -9.65
CA ASP A 212 19.89 4.68 -8.30
C ASP A 212 20.29 3.29 -7.75
N GLN A 213 20.88 2.45 -8.59
CA GLN A 213 21.32 1.09 -8.26
C GLN A 213 20.18 0.21 -7.68
N GLN A 214 18.98 0.34 -8.25
CA GLN A 214 17.78 -0.42 -7.88
C GLN A 214 17.32 -0.18 -6.42
N THR A 215 17.55 1.04 -5.92
CA THR A 215 17.05 1.48 -4.61
C THR A 215 15.70 2.18 -4.69
N SER A 216 15.20 2.47 -5.90
CA SER A 216 13.87 3.01 -6.17
C SER A 216 13.05 2.08 -7.07
N VAL A 217 11.73 2.05 -6.84
CA VAL A 217 10.76 1.29 -7.64
C VAL A 217 10.51 1.89 -9.02
N SER A 218 10.77 3.20 -9.19
CA SER A 218 10.24 3.98 -10.31
C SER A 218 10.75 3.49 -11.67
N GLY A 219 12.06 3.28 -11.84
CA GLY A 219 12.60 2.71 -13.08
C GLY A 219 12.17 1.26 -13.31
N LEU A 220 12.08 0.46 -12.24
CA LEU A 220 11.73 -0.96 -12.31
C LEU A 220 10.28 -1.18 -12.79
N TYR A 221 9.33 -0.35 -12.35
CA TYR A 221 7.94 -0.44 -12.84
C TYR A 221 7.80 -0.02 -14.30
N ILE A 222 8.54 1.00 -14.76
CA ILE A 222 8.57 1.37 -16.18
C ILE A 222 9.11 0.21 -17.01
N LEU A 223 10.21 -0.41 -16.59
CA LEU A 223 10.79 -1.58 -17.26
C LEU A 223 9.82 -2.77 -17.28
N ALA A 224 9.09 -3.00 -16.18
CA ALA A 224 8.07 -4.03 -16.11
C ALA A 224 6.92 -3.77 -17.10
N GLU A 225 6.39 -2.55 -17.14
CA GLU A 225 5.32 -2.17 -18.06
C GLU A 225 5.76 -2.30 -19.52
N CYS A 226 6.91 -1.76 -19.90
CA CYS A 226 7.47 -1.93 -21.24
C CYS A 226 7.62 -3.42 -21.60
N SER A 227 8.15 -4.23 -20.69
CA SER A 227 8.33 -5.67 -20.91
C SER A 227 6.99 -6.37 -21.15
N GLN A 228 5.95 -6.04 -20.39
CA GLN A 228 4.59 -6.58 -20.60
C GLN A 228 4.04 -6.17 -21.97
N LYS A 229 4.15 -4.90 -22.33
CA LYS A 229 3.65 -4.37 -23.61
C LYS A 229 4.39 -4.96 -24.82
N LEU A 230 5.66 -5.32 -24.65
CA LEU A 230 6.49 -6.00 -25.65
C LEU A 230 6.34 -7.54 -25.63
N GLY A 231 5.46 -8.09 -24.77
CA GLY A 231 5.17 -9.53 -24.70
C GLY A 231 6.21 -10.37 -23.95
N ASN A 232 7.16 -9.76 -23.24
CA ASN A 232 8.17 -10.44 -22.44
C ASN A 232 7.73 -10.56 -20.96
N LEU A 233 6.87 -11.55 -20.68
CA LEU A 233 6.29 -11.76 -19.34
C LEU A 233 7.32 -12.17 -18.28
N ASP A 234 8.36 -12.92 -18.65
CA ASP A 234 9.40 -13.32 -17.70
C ASP A 234 10.26 -12.11 -17.27
N ALA A 235 10.60 -11.21 -18.21
CA ALA A 235 11.28 -9.96 -17.87
C ALA A 235 10.40 -9.05 -17.01
N ALA A 236 9.12 -8.93 -17.36
CA ALA A 236 8.16 -8.16 -16.57
C ALA A 236 8.07 -8.66 -15.12
N ARG A 237 7.93 -9.98 -14.93
CA ARG A 237 7.94 -10.62 -13.61
C ARG A 237 9.21 -10.28 -12.84
N ARG A 238 10.38 -10.45 -13.46
CA ARG A 238 11.68 -10.15 -12.84
C ARG A 238 11.75 -8.70 -12.36
N TYR A 239 11.34 -7.74 -13.18
CA TYR A 239 11.35 -6.33 -12.79
C TYR A 239 10.36 -6.01 -11.66
N LEU A 240 9.20 -6.67 -11.62
CA LEU A 240 8.24 -6.54 -10.51
C LEU A 240 8.77 -7.13 -9.20
N GLU A 241 9.45 -8.28 -9.26
CA GLU A 241 10.13 -8.89 -8.11
C GLU A 241 11.25 -7.98 -7.57
N LEU A 242 12.08 -7.42 -8.47
CA LEU A 242 13.09 -6.43 -8.10
C LEU A 242 12.46 -5.20 -7.47
N ALA A 243 11.33 -4.71 -8.00
CA ALA A 243 10.64 -3.55 -7.44
C ALA A 243 10.12 -3.83 -6.03
N ARG A 244 9.48 -4.99 -5.81
CA ARG A 244 9.02 -5.43 -4.47
C ARG A 244 10.17 -5.40 -3.45
N ASP A 245 11.36 -5.81 -3.86
CA ASP A 245 12.54 -5.94 -3.00
C ASP A 245 13.33 -4.63 -2.82
N SER A 246 13.23 -3.69 -3.77
CA SER A 246 14.03 -2.46 -3.82
C SER A 246 13.90 -1.53 -2.61
N VAL A 247 12.78 -1.59 -1.89
CA VAL A 247 12.40 -0.64 -0.83
C VAL A 247 12.52 -1.19 0.59
N ILE A 248 13.21 -2.32 0.79
CA ILE A 248 13.41 -2.93 2.13
C ILE A 248 14.11 -2.00 3.14
N TRP A 249 14.84 -0.99 2.66
CA TRP A 249 15.55 0.02 3.45
C TRP A 249 14.67 1.25 3.80
N ASP A 250 13.57 1.46 3.09
CA ASP A 250 12.80 2.71 3.13
C ASP A 250 11.81 2.72 4.31
N SER A 251 12.07 3.60 5.27
CA SER A 251 11.20 3.87 6.42
C SER A 251 10.39 5.16 6.30
N SER A 252 10.49 5.88 5.18
CA SER A 252 9.77 7.14 4.96
C SER A 252 8.28 6.93 4.65
N LYS A 253 7.89 5.70 4.30
CA LYS A 253 6.51 5.32 4.00
C LYS A 253 6.12 4.01 4.69
N SER A 254 4.82 3.80 4.81
CA SER A 254 4.27 2.52 5.24
C SER A 254 4.48 1.48 4.14
N ALA A 255 5.46 0.59 4.32
CA ALA A 255 5.62 -0.57 3.43
C ALA A 255 4.48 -1.57 3.66
N SER A 256 3.82 -2.01 2.58
CA SER A 256 2.85 -3.10 2.65
C SER A 256 3.55 -4.41 3.04
N PRO A 257 2.89 -5.28 3.84
CA PRO A 257 3.33 -6.65 4.04
C PRO A 257 3.66 -7.34 2.72
N ARG A 258 4.79 -8.05 2.68
CA ARG A 258 5.32 -8.73 1.51
C ARG A 258 6.37 -9.74 1.93
N THR A 259 6.53 -10.78 1.13
CA THR A 259 7.64 -11.71 1.25
C THR A 259 8.73 -11.34 0.25
N TYR A 260 9.93 -11.04 0.74
CA TYR A 260 11.10 -10.67 -0.07
C TYR A 260 11.78 -11.89 -0.71
N SER A 261 12.48 -11.69 -1.83
CA SER A 261 13.16 -12.80 -2.52
C SER A 261 14.17 -13.52 -1.62
N VAL A 262 14.89 -12.77 -0.77
CA VAL A 262 15.84 -13.36 0.19
C VAL A 262 15.14 -14.27 1.20
N SER A 263 13.93 -13.91 1.64
CA SER A 263 13.11 -14.74 2.52
C SER A 263 12.61 -15.99 1.81
N GLN A 264 12.11 -15.86 0.57
CA GLN A 264 11.65 -17.03 -0.22
C GLN A 264 12.82 -18.01 -0.45
N LYS A 265 13.98 -17.49 -0.84
CA LYS A 265 15.19 -18.29 -1.03
C LYS A 265 15.61 -19.01 0.25
N ALA A 266 15.71 -18.28 1.37
CA ALA A 266 16.06 -18.86 2.66
C ALA A 266 15.06 -19.94 3.10
N LEU A 267 13.75 -19.71 2.94
CA LEU A 267 12.72 -20.71 3.22
C LEU A 267 12.93 -21.98 2.39
N ARG A 268 13.10 -21.87 1.07
CA ARG A 268 13.34 -23.03 0.19
C ARG A 268 14.58 -23.82 0.61
N GLU A 269 15.69 -23.12 0.82
CA GLU A 269 16.97 -23.77 1.12
C GLU A 269 17.02 -24.41 2.51
N GLU A 270 16.46 -23.74 3.53
CA GLU A 270 16.50 -24.27 4.89
C GLU A 270 15.49 -25.39 5.11
N THR A 271 14.29 -25.29 4.54
CA THR A 271 13.28 -26.37 4.65
C THR A 271 13.74 -27.65 3.98
N ALA A 272 14.47 -27.57 2.87
CA ALA A 272 15.03 -28.71 2.15
C ALA A 272 16.07 -29.52 2.95
N LYS A 273 16.62 -28.97 4.04
CA LYS A 273 17.54 -29.70 4.94
C LYS A 273 16.83 -30.71 5.85
N TYR A 274 15.50 -30.63 5.92
CA TYR A 274 14.65 -31.46 6.75
C TYR A 274 13.66 -32.24 5.90
N LYS A 275 12.98 -33.23 6.49
CA LYS A 275 11.87 -33.96 5.85
C LYS A 275 10.57 -33.15 5.89
N ASN A 276 10.66 -31.85 5.64
CA ASN A 276 9.50 -30.96 5.61
C ASN A 276 8.85 -31.02 4.24
N GLU A 277 7.54 -30.85 4.21
CA GLU A 277 6.82 -30.55 2.99
C GLU A 277 6.81 -29.04 2.73
N VAL A 278 6.80 -28.63 1.47
CA VAL A 278 6.80 -27.21 1.09
C VAL A 278 5.74 -26.95 0.03
N VAL A 279 4.89 -25.96 0.29
CA VAL A 279 4.00 -25.34 -0.70
C VAL A 279 4.63 -24.02 -1.12
N ASP A 280 5.32 -24.04 -2.26
CA ASP A 280 5.94 -22.85 -2.87
C ASP A 280 4.88 -22.09 -3.67
N THR A 281 4.16 -21.15 -3.03
CA THR A 281 3.06 -20.46 -3.73
C THR A 281 3.49 -19.66 -4.96
N PRO A 282 4.70 -19.08 -5.03
CA PRO A 282 5.22 -18.53 -6.29
C PRO A 282 5.19 -19.52 -7.46
N GLU A 283 5.71 -20.74 -7.27
CA GLU A 283 5.71 -21.75 -8.33
C GLU A 283 4.31 -22.34 -8.56
N LEU A 284 3.54 -22.58 -7.49
CA LEU A 284 2.16 -23.06 -7.57
C LEU A 284 1.29 -22.13 -8.40
N PHE A 285 1.38 -20.81 -8.16
CA PHE A 285 0.61 -19.81 -8.88
C PHE A 285 1.14 -19.63 -10.30
N ARG A 286 2.46 -19.70 -10.52
CA ARG A 286 3.02 -19.73 -11.89
C ARG A 286 2.48 -20.94 -12.67
N GLN A 287 2.44 -22.12 -12.07
CA GLN A 287 1.89 -23.34 -12.68
C GLN A 287 0.40 -23.16 -13.00
N TYR A 288 -0.38 -22.71 -12.01
CA TYR A 288 -1.82 -22.51 -12.14
C TYR A 288 -2.17 -21.50 -13.25
N LEU A 289 -1.45 -20.38 -13.28
CA LEU A 289 -1.61 -19.31 -14.26
C LEU A 289 -0.90 -19.59 -15.60
N LYS A 290 -0.34 -20.78 -15.80
CA LYS A 290 0.36 -21.19 -17.03
C LYS A 290 1.48 -20.21 -17.42
N GLY A 291 2.27 -19.77 -16.45
CA GLY A 291 3.35 -18.80 -16.61
C GLY A 291 2.93 -17.33 -16.42
N GLY A 292 1.63 -17.05 -16.29
CA GLY A 292 1.12 -15.70 -16.04
C GLY A 292 1.61 -15.10 -14.71
N ILE A 293 1.58 -13.77 -14.61
CA ILE A 293 1.96 -13.02 -13.40
C ILE A 293 0.79 -13.09 -12.39
N PRO A 294 1.03 -13.39 -11.10
CA PRO A 294 0.00 -13.40 -10.07
C PRO A 294 -0.68 -12.03 -9.94
N ASP A 295 -2.01 -12.02 -9.96
CA ASP A 295 -2.84 -10.82 -10.00
C ASP A 295 -4.14 -11.00 -9.19
N ARG A 296 -5.11 -10.11 -9.39
CA ARG A 296 -6.43 -10.05 -8.75
C ARG A 296 -7.26 -11.32 -8.84
N ARG A 297 -6.93 -12.25 -9.74
CA ARG A 297 -7.55 -13.58 -9.74
C ARG A 297 -7.24 -14.33 -8.45
N LEU A 298 -6.03 -14.16 -7.93
CA LEU A 298 -5.52 -14.86 -6.75
C LEU A 298 -5.45 -13.98 -5.51
N PHE A 299 -5.45 -12.65 -5.66
CA PHE A 299 -5.19 -11.72 -4.55
C PHE A 299 -6.20 -10.57 -4.48
N LEU A 300 -6.76 -10.32 -3.29
CA LEU A 300 -7.59 -9.15 -2.98
C LEU A 300 -6.76 -7.85 -2.95
N ASP A 301 -5.50 -7.92 -2.53
CA ASP A 301 -4.58 -6.79 -2.38
C ASP A 301 -3.13 -7.24 -2.60
N TYR A 302 -2.16 -6.69 -1.86
CA TYR A 302 -0.75 -7.08 -1.96
C TYR A 302 -0.46 -8.55 -1.64
N CYS A 303 -1.18 -9.18 -0.69
CA CYS A 303 -0.89 -10.57 -0.29
C CYS A 303 -2.09 -11.38 0.20
N HIS A 304 -3.23 -10.76 0.50
CA HIS A 304 -4.41 -11.49 0.95
C HIS A 304 -5.09 -12.15 -0.25
N LEU A 305 -5.41 -13.44 -0.11
CA LEU A 305 -5.88 -14.27 -1.21
C LEU A 305 -7.38 -14.07 -1.47
N THR A 306 -7.80 -14.17 -2.74
CA THR A 306 -9.20 -14.39 -3.11
C THR A 306 -9.65 -15.78 -2.68
N THR A 307 -10.95 -16.08 -2.77
CA THR A 307 -11.45 -17.46 -2.65
C THR A 307 -10.67 -18.44 -3.52
N GLU A 308 -10.42 -18.10 -4.79
CA GLU A 308 -9.65 -18.92 -5.73
C GLU A 308 -8.22 -19.17 -5.24
N GLY A 309 -7.52 -18.11 -4.79
CA GLY A 309 -6.19 -18.22 -4.19
C GLY A 309 -6.18 -19.13 -2.96
N ILE A 310 -7.14 -18.96 -2.04
CA ILE A 310 -7.29 -19.79 -0.83
C ILE A 310 -7.47 -21.26 -1.20
N GLN A 311 -8.37 -21.56 -2.15
CA GLN A 311 -8.69 -22.92 -2.54
C GLN A 311 -7.47 -23.65 -3.13
N ILE A 312 -6.70 -22.97 -3.99
CA ILE A 312 -5.48 -23.53 -4.60
C ILE A 312 -4.41 -23.78 -3.55
N THR A 313 -4.11 -22.79 -2.71
CA THR A 313 -3.08 -22.92 -1.67
C THR A 313 -3.44 -23.98 -0.64
N MET A 314 -4.70 -24.06 -0.21
CA MET A 314 -5.14 -25.06 0.78
C MET A 314 -5.25 -26.47 0.17
N ALA A 315 -5.58 -26.60 -1.11
CA ALA A 315 -5.50 -27.88 -1.81
C ALA A 315 -4.06 -28.41 -1.88
N ALA A 316 -3.07 -27.54 -2.13
CA ALA A 316 -1.66 -27.91 -2.11
C ALA A 316 -1.19 -28.29 -0.70
N ALA A 317 -1.58 -27.51 0.32
CA ALA A 317 -1.27 -27.84 1.71
C ALA A 317 -1.90 -29.17 2.16
N ALA A 318 -3.16 -29.43 1.76
CA ALA A 318 -3.85 -30.69 2.02
C ALA A 318 -3.12 -31.88 1.38
N ALA A 319 -2.65 -31.75 0.13
CA ALA A 319 -1.87 -32.78 -0.53
C ALA A 319 -0.59 -33.14 0.24
N CYS A 320 0.12 -32.13 0.76
CA CYS A 320 1.29 -32.33 1.64
C CYS A 320 0.92 -33.06 2.95
N VAL A 321 -0.16 -32.64 3.61
CA VAL A 321 -0.62 -33.29 4.86
C VAL A 321 -1.04 -34.75 4.62
N LEU A 322 -1.76 -35.04 3.54
CA LEU A 322 -2.17 -36.41 3.18
C LEU A 322 -0.97 -37.31 2.88
N ARG A 323 0.04 -36.76 2.19
CA ARG A 323 1.29 -37.47 1.92
C ARG A 323 2.03 -37.79 3.22
N ALA A 324 2.17 -36.80 4.11
CA ALA A 324 2.96 -36.94 5.32
C ALA A 324 2.29 -37.77 6.42
N VAL A 325 0.96 -37.70 6.56
CA VAL A 325 0.21 -38.37 7.63
C VAL A 325 -0.43 -39.67 7.16
N LYS A 326 -1.01 -39.69 5.95
CA LYS A 326 -1.74 -40.87 5.40
C LYS A 326 -0.91 -41.69 4.42
N ALA A 327 0.33 -41.30 4.13
CA ALA A 327 1.16 -41.88 3.06
C ALA A 327 0.42 -41.94 1.70
N THR A 328 -0.48 -40.98 1.45
CA THR A 328 -1.33 -40.95 0.26
C THR A 328 -0.93 -39.77 -0.61
N ASP A 329 -0.44 -40.04 -1.83
CA ASP A 329 -0.06 -39.01 -2.78
C ASP A 329 -1.25 -38.64 -3.67
N VAL A 330 -1.75 -37.42 -3.51
CA VAL A 330 -2.88 -36.88 -4.27
C VAL A 330 -2.47 -35.56 -4.89
N ALA A 331 -2.72 -35.39 -6.19
CA ALA A 331 -2.44 -34.13 -6.86
C ALA A 331 -3.37 -33.03 -6.34
N TRP A 332 -2.82 -31.87 -5.98
CA TRP A 332 -3.58 -30.74 -5.46
C TRP A 332 -4.71 -30.29 -6.39
N THR A 333 -4.51 -30.40 -7.71
CA THR A 333 -5.53 -30.06 -8.73
C THR A 333 -6.82 -30.87 -8.57
N THR A 334 -6.74 -32.10 -8.06
CA THR A 334 -7.91 -32.96 -7.78
C THR A 334 -8.59 -32.64 -6.44
N LEU A 335 -7.91 -31.89 -5.57
CA LEU A 335 -8.41 -31.47 -4.27
C LEU A 335 -9.09 -30.10 -4.33
N VAL A 336 -8.74 -29.23 -5.28
CA VAL A 336 -9.37 -27.90 -5.45
C VAL A 336 -10.90 -27.98 -5.48
N PRO A 337 -11.55 -28.87 -6.26
CA PRO A 337 -13.01 -28.97 -6.30
C PRO A 337 -13.66 -29.44 -4.99
N GLN A 338 -12.86 -29.94 -4.03
CA GLN A 338 -13.35 -30.44 -2.74
C GLN A 338 -13.41 -29.35 -1.66
N THR A 339 -12.90 -28.16 -1.97
CA THR A 339 -13.02 -26.98 -1.11
C THR A 339 -14.47 -26.48 -1.03
N CYS A 340 -14.79 -25.70 0.00
CA CYS A 340 -16.00 -24.88 -0.01
C CYS A 340 -15.70 -23.50 -0.60
N ALA A 341 -16.68 -22.92 -1.28
CA ALA A 341 -16.70 -21.48 -1.55
C ALA A 341 -17.51 -20.80 -0.44
N PRO A 342 -17.20 -19.53 -0.09
CA PRO A 342 -18.07 -18.72 0.74
C PRO A 342 -19.42 -18.45 0.04
N SER A 343 -20.39 -17.90 0.78
CA SER A 343 -21.63 -17.43 0.16
C SER A 343 -21.36 -16.20 -0.71
N HIS A 344 -22.26 -15.93 -1.65
CA HIS A 344 -22.14 -14.74 -2.51
C HIS A 344 -22.20 -13.43 -1.71
N GLU A 345 -22.87 -13.39 -0.56
CA GLU A 345 -22.88 -12.22 0.32
C GLU A 345 -21.49 -11.97 0.91
N VAL A 346 -20.80 -13.02 1.34
CA VAL A 346 -19.43 -12.93 1.87
C VAL A 346 -18.45 -12.52 0.77
N GLU A 347 -18.59 -13.05 -0.45
CA GLU A 347 -17.80 -12.59 -1.61
C GLU A 347 -18.03 -11.10 -1.91
N ALA A 348 -19.30 -10.65 -1.86
CA ALA A 348 -19.63 -9.26 -2.11
C ALA A 348 -19.03 -8.31 -1.08
N GLU A 349 -19.08 -8.68 0.20
CA GLU A 349 -18.44 -7.92 1.29
C GLU A 349 -16.92 -7.89 1.16
N ALA A 350 -16.28 -9.05 0.93
CA ALA A 350 -14.84 -9.15 0.75
C ALA A 350 -14.35 -8.29 -0.43
N ALA A 351 -15.05 -8.35 -1.57
CA ALA A 351 -14.76 -7.53 -2.73
C ALA A 351 -14.93 -6.03 -2.42
N PHE A 352 -16.01 -5.61 -1.75
CA PHE A 352 -16.17 -4.20 -1.41
C PHE A 352 -15.08 -3.71 -0.46
N LEU A 353 -14.72 -4.51 0.56
CA LEU A 353 -13.63 -4.17 1.46
C LEU A 353 -12.27 -4.15 0.77
N ALA A 354 -12.03 -5.03 -0.21
CA ALA A 354 -10.85 -4.97 -1.05
C ALA A 354 -10.81 -3.66 -1.85
N ALA A 355 -11.94 -3.18 -2.38
CA ALA A 355 -12.00 -1.89 -3.05
C ALA A 355 -11.59 -0.74 -2.11
N VAL A 356 -12.13 -0.72 -0.88
CA VAL A 356 -11.78 0.28 0.14
C VAL A 356 -10.29 0.19 0.49
N HIS A 357 -9.80 -1.02 0.77
CA HIS A 357 -8.40 -1.24 1.14
C HIS A 357 -7.44 -0.78 0.06
N ASN A 358 -7.67 -1.20 -1.19
CA ASN A 358 -6.82 -0.83 -2.32
C ASN A 358 -6.83 0.69 -2.56
N ALA A 359 -7.97 1.35 -2.45
CA ALA A 359 -8.05 2.81 -2.58
C ALA A 359 -7.27 3.53 -1.48
N HIS A 360 -7.39 3.05 -0.24
CA HIS A 360 -6.73 3.64 0.94
C HIS A 360 -5.24 3.35 1.00
N TRP A 361 -4.76 2.45 0.13
CA TRP A 361 -3.36 2.20 -0.15
C TRP A 361 -2.91 2.73 -1.52
N TRP A 362 -3.63 3.72 -2.06
CA TRP A 362 -3.28 4.45 -3.29
C TRP A 362 -3.08 3.56 -4.53
N GLN A 363 -3.82 2.46 -4.62
CA GLN A 363 -3.80 1.60 -5.80
C GLN A 363 -4.63 2.19 -6.95
N SER A 364 -4.43 1.65 -8.15
CA SER A 364 -5.02 2.20 -9.38
C SER A 364 -6.55 2.22 -9.35
N ALA A 365 -7.13 3.22 -10.03
CA ALA A 365 -8.58 3.30 -10.22
C ALA A 365 -9.17 2.07 -10.92
N ASP A 366 -8.39 1.38 -11.76
CA ASP A 366 -8.82 0.15 -12.43
C ASP A 366 -8.98 -1.01 -11.45
N LEU A 367 -8.10 -1.14 -10.46
CA LEU A 367 -8.22 -2.16 -9.42
C LEU A 367 -9.39 -1.88 -8.47
N VAL A 368 -9.52 -0.62 -8.02
CA VAL A 368 -10.62 -0.21 -7.13
C VAL A 368 -11.98 -0.41 -7.80
N ARG A 369 -12.12 0.03 -9.05
CA ARG A 369 -13.37 -0.14 -9.82
C ARG A 369 -13.72 -1.60 -10.06
N HIS A 370 -12.72 -2.44 -10.33
CA HIS A 370 -12.93 -3.88 -10.47
C HIS A 370 -13.58 -4.46 -9.22
N TYR A 371 -13.03 -4.18 -8.04
CA TYR A 371 -13.57 -4.71 -6.79
C TYR A 371 -14.93 -4.11 -6.42
N CYS A 372 -15.20 -2.83 -6.73
CA CYS A 372 -16.56 -2.28 -6.60
C CYS A 372 -17.57 -3.01 -7.50
N ALA A 373 -17.18 -3.35 -8.75
CA ALA A 373 -18.04 -4.06 -9.69
C ALA A 373 -18.25 -5.53 -9.27
N GLU A 374 -17.20 -6.21 -8.81
CA GLU A 374 -17.30 -7.58 -8.31
C GLU A 374 -18.23 -7.66 -7.10
N ALA A 375 -18.17 -6.68 -6.18
CA ALA A 375 -19.06 -6.64 -5.03
C ALA A 375 -20.54 -6.71 -5.43
N VAL A 376 -20.98 -5.83 -6.34
CA VAL A 376 -22.38 -5.81 -6.82
C VAL A 376 -22.73 -7.01 -7.70
N ARG A 377 -21.73 -7.59 -8.40
CA ARG A 377 -21.91 -8.79 -9.22
C ARG A 377 -22.22 -10.01 -8.35
N PHE A 378 -21.52 -10.16 -7.22
CA PHE A 378 -21.76 -11.25 -6.28
C PHE A 378 -23.09 -11.09 -5.56
N SER A 379 -23.38 -9.91 -5.02
CA SER A 379 -24.66 -9.63 -4.35
C SER A 379 -25.11 -8.19 -4.57
N PRO A 380 -26.24 -7.94 -5.27
CA PRO A 380 -26.80 -6.60 -5.43
C PRO A 380 -27.16 -5.91 -4.10
N GLU A 381 -27.38 -6.66 -3.02
CA GLU A 381 -27.76 -6.10 -1.71
C GLU A 381 -26.65 -5.24 -1.08
N ILE A 382 -25.38 -5.48 -1.44
CA ILE A 382 -24.24 -4.67 -0.98
C ILE A 382 -24.37 -3.19 -1.40
N ALA A 383 -25.16 -2.91 -2.44
CA ALA A 383 -25.44 -1.56 -2.91
C ALA A 383 -25.99 -0.65 -1.81
N LYS A 384 -26.74 -1.20 -0.84
CA LYS A 384 -27.22 -0.44 0.32
C LYS A 384 -26.06 0.05 1.18
N VAL A 385 -25.11 -0.83 1.50
CA VAL A 385 -23.91 -0.49 2.27
C VAL A 385 -23.06 0.52 1.51
N MET A 386 -22.82 0.30 0.22
CA MET A 386 -22.06 1.22 -0.63
C MET A 386 -22.69 2.63 -0.69
N ASN A 387 -24.02 2.72 -0.75
CA ASN A 387 -24.74 4.00 -0.76
C ASN A 387 -24.70 4.71 0.60
N TYR A 388 -24.65 3.99 1.71
CA TYR A 388 -24.38 4.58 3.03
C TYR A 388 -22.91 4.99 3.20
N PHE A 389 -22.00 4.24 2.59
CA PHE A 389 -20.58 4.55 2.60
C PHE A 389 -20.26 5.89 1.90
N ILE A 390 -20.96 6.22 0.81
CA ILE A 390 -20.88 7.56 0.17
C ILE A 390 -21.13 8.67 1.21
N ASP A 391 -22.18 8.53 2.01
CA ASP A 391 -22.55 9.53 3.03
C ASP A 391 -21.52 9.57 4.16
N LEU A 392 -21.07 8.41 4.63
CA LEU A 392 -20.06 8.31 5.69
C LEU A 392 -18.76 9.00 5.29
N GLN A 393 -18.28 8.74 4.08
CA GLN A 393 -16.99 9.23 3.63
C GLN A 393 -17.01 10.72 3.24
N THR A 394 -18.19 11.26 2.90
CA THR A 394 -18.35 12.65 2.44
C THR A 394 -18.73 13.62 3.57
N ARG A 395 -19.17 13.15 4.74
CA ARG A 395 -19.53 14.06 5.84
C ARG A 395 -18.31 14.56 6.59
N ARG A 396 -18.36 15.81 7.07
CA ARG A 396 -17.38 16.34 8.03
C ARG A 396 -17.63 15.90 9.46
N THR A 397 -18.87 15.52 9.77
CA THR A 397 -19.20 15.00 11.11
C THR A 397 -18.48 13.67 11.31
N PRO A 398 -17.89 13.41 12.49
CA PRO A 398 -17.22 12.14 12.75
C PRO A 398 -18.09 10.95 12.39
N MET A 399 -17.53 10.00 11.64
CA MET A 399 -18.22 8.84 11.08
C MET A 399 -19.19 8.16 12.06
N LEU A 400 -18.72 7.86 13.28
CA LEU A 400 -19.51 7.14 14.30
C LEU A 400 -20.69 7.96 14.88
N MET A 401 -20.77 9.25 14.60
CA MET A 401 -21.88 10.12 15.00
C MET A 401 -22.93 10.28 13.89
N CYS A 402 -22.79 9.56 12.77
CA CYS A 402 -23.69 9.67 11.62
C CYS A 402 -24.72 8.54 11.59
N LYS A 403 -25.96 8.85 11.17
CA LYS A 403 -27.02 7.84 10.97
C LYS A 403 -26.59 6.73 9.99
N SER A 404 -25.81 7.07 8.98
CA SER A 404 -25.28 6.11 8.02
C SER A 404 -24.35 5.07 8.66
N ALA A 405 -23.65 5.39 9.75
CA ALA A 405 -22.82 4.43 10.48
C ALA A 405 -23.68 3.41 11.22
N GLN A 406 -24.79 3.87 11.81
CA GLN A 406 -25.80 2.98 12.38
C GLN A 406 -26.36 2.04 11.32
N GLN A 407 -26.71 2.54 10.13
CA GLN A 407 -27.22 1.71 9.03
C GLN A 407 -26.20 0.69 8.53
N VAL A 408 -24.92 1.07 8.37
CA VAL A 408 -23.85 0.12 8.06
C VAL A 408 -23.68 -0.91 9.16
N SER A 409 -23.86 -0.52 10.43
CA SER A 409 -23.79 -1.46 11.55
C SER A 409 -24.97 -2.43 11.62
N GLU A 410 -26.17 -2.03 11.18
CA GLU A 410 -27.37 -2.87 11.18
C GLU A 410 -27.39 -3.83 9.98
N LEU A 411 -26.88 -3.40 8.83
CA LEU A 411 -26.91 -4.17 7.57
C LEU A 411 -25.64 -4.99 7.32
N GLY A 412 -24.49 -4.49 7.74
CA GLY A 412 -23.19 -5.11 7.46
C GLY A 412 -22.89 -6.26 8.42
N SER A 413 -22.19 -7.27 7.92
CA SER A 413 -21.66 -8.33 8.78
C SER A 413 -20.65 -7.80 9.82
N PRO A 414 -20.27 -8.60 10.83
CA PRO A 414 -19.21 -8.24 11.77
C PRO A 414 -17.91 -7.80 11.09
N LEU A 415 -17.61 -8.33 9.91
CA LEU A 415 -16.46 -7.96 9.10
C LEU A 415 -16.60 -6.52 8.55
N ILE A 416 -17.74 -6.20 7.92
CA ILE A 416 -18.05 -4.84 7.43
C ILE A 416 -17.99 -3.84 8.58
N GLN A 417 -18.59 -4.17 9.72
CA GLN A 417 -18.56 -3.33 10.92
C GLN A 417 -17.14 -3.09 11.41
N HIS A 418 -16.33 -4.15 11.49
CA HIS A 418 -14.96 -4.07 11.96
C HIS A 418 -14.12 -3.19 11.02
N TYR A 419 -14.24 -3.41 9.72
CA TYR A 419 -13.41 -2.73 8.74
C TYR A 419 -13.86 -1.28 8.53
N LEU A 420 -15.11 -1.07 8.10
CA LEU A 420 -15.61 0.24 7.70
C LEU A 420 -15.82 1.18 8.90
N LEU A 421 -16.08 0.68 10.11
CA LEU A 421 -16.36 1.55 11.26
C LEU A 421 -15.20 1.68 12.25
N ARG A 422 -14.20 0.79 12.23
CA ARG A 422 -13.05 0.88 13.16
C ARG A 422 -11.71 1.21 12.51
N TYR A 423 -11.47 0.75 11.28
CA TYR A 423 -10.20 0.96 10.58
C TYR A 423 -10.24 2.03 9.49
N ASN A 424 -11.44 2.36 9.00
CA ASN A 424 -11.64 3.40 8.01
C ASN A 424 -11.45 4.81 8.61
N TYR A 425 -10.82 5.70 7.84
CA TYR A 425 -10.81 7.13 8.12
C TYR A 425 -11.56 7.88 7.04
N GLN A 426 -12.26 8.94 7.43
CA GLN A 426 -12.89 9.86 6.48
C GLN A 426 -11.78 10.62 5.73
N GLN A 427 -11.77 10.49 4.41
CA GLN A 427 -10.85 11.15 3.50
C GLN A 427 -11.58 11.45 2.18
N LEU A 428 -11.07 12.41 1.40
CA LEU A 428 -11.64 12.77 0.10
C LEU A 428 -11.32 11.68 -0.94
N ASP A 429 -12.11 10.61 -0.92
CA ASP A 429 -11.93 9.44 -1.75
C ASP A 429 -12.49 9.62 -3.16
N GLU A 430 -11.75 10.31 -4.03
CA GLU A 430 -12.17 10.50 -5.43
C GLU A 430 -12.31 9.16 -6.18
N ILE A 431 -11.26 8.33 -6.12
CA ILE A 431 -11.19 7.06 -6.87
C ILE A 431 -12.23 6.07 -6.37
N LEU A 432 -12.32 5.87 -5.06
CA LEU A 432 -13.23 4.89 -4.46
C LEU A 432 -14.70 5.30 -4.62
N LEU A 433 -15.06 6.56 -4.31
CA LEU A 433 -16.45 6.99 -4.45
C LEU A 433 -16.88 7.04 -5.93
N GLY A 434 -15.96 7.36 -6.86
CA GLY A 434 -16.20 7.23 -8.30
C GLY A 434 -16.45 5.77 -8.71
N GLY A 435 -15.66 4.82 -8.20
CA GLY A 435 -15.87 3.39 -8.43
C GLY A 435 -17.17 2.86 -7.84
N VAL A 436 -17.55 3.31 -6.65
CA VAL A 436 -18.84 3.00 -6.02
C VAL A 436 -20.00 3.52 -6.87
N VAL A 437 -19.98 4.78 -7.30
CA VAL A 437 -21.03 5.34 -8.16
C VAL A 437 -21.15 4.55 -9.46
N GLN A 438 -20.03 4.18 -10.08
CA GLN A 438 -20.05 3.39 -11.30
C GLN A 438 -20.65 1.99 -11.09
N ALA A 439 -20.34 1.32 -9.97
CA ALA A 439 -20.91 0.02 -9.63
C ALA A 439 -22.42 0.12 -9.35
N LEU A 440 -22.87 1.14 -8.60
CA LEU A 440 -24.29 1.39 -8.33
C LEU A 440 -25.08 1.68 -9.62
N LYS A 441 -24.47 2.39 -10.57
CA LYS A 441 -25.08 2.65 -11.89
C LYS A 441 -25.38 1.36 -12.67
N GLN A 442 -24.60 0.29 -12.50
CA GLN A 442 -24.89 -1.01 -13.13
C GLN A 442 -26.20 -1.63 -12.63
N LEU A 443 -26.64 -1.24 -11.43
CA LEU A 443 -27.92 -1.64 -10.84
C LEU A 443 -29.02 -0.59 -11.05
N HIS A 444 -28.80 0.40 -11.92
CA HIS A 444 -29.70 1.54 -12.15
C HIS A 444 -29.96 2.40 -10.90
N ILE A 445 -28.98 2.47 -9.99
CA ILE A 445 -29.02 3.35 -8.81
C ILE A 445 -28.22 4.61 -9.12
N GLU A 446 -28.91 5.74 -9.27
CA GLU A 446 -28.29 7.05 -9.55
C GLU A 446 -27.73 7.68 -8.27
N ALA A 447 -26.43 7.50 -8.02
CA ALA A 447 -25.74 8.00 -6.82
C ALA A 447 -24.88 9.25 -7.05
N GLN A 448 -24.58 9.61 -8.31
CA GLN A 448 -23.67 10.72 -8.65
C GLN A 448 -24.20 12.07 -8.13
N ALA A 449 -25.45 12.41 -8.44
CA ALA A 449 -26.05 13.68 -8.03
C ALA A 449 -26.07 13.86 -6.51
N ARG A 450 -26.27 12.76 -5.76
CA ARG A 450 -26.21 12.77 -4.29
C ARG A 450 -24.80 13.02 -3.78
N LEU A 451 -23.79 12.36 -4.34
CA LEU A 451 -22.39 12.58 -3.97
C LEU A 451 -21.98 14.04 -4.21
N ASP A 452 -22.33 14.59 -5.38
CA ASP A 452 -22.00 15.97 -5.74
C ASP A 452 -22.69 16.97 -4.81
N GLN A 453 -23.97 16.74 -4.49
CA GLN A 453 -24.70 17.54 -3.52
C GLN A 453 -24.05 17.49 -2.13
N LEU A 454 -23.72 16.31 -1.61
CA LEU A 454 -23.07 16.15 -0.31
C LEU A 454 -21.72 16.87 -0.25
N ARG A 455 -20.88 16.71 -1.28
CA ARG A 455 -19.59 17.41 -1.36
C ARG A 455 -19.78 18.92 -1.31
N LYS A 456 -20.74 19.45 -2.06
CA LYS A 456 -21.03 20.89 -2.08
C LYS A 456 -21.51 21.39 -0.71
N GLU A 457 -22.48 20.72 -0.10
CA GLU A 457 -23.04 21.11 1.20
C GLU A 457 -22.02 21.05 2.34
N GLU A 458 -21.16 20.01 2.35
CA GLU A 458 -20.23 19.76 3.44
C GLU A 458 -18.88 20.48 3.25
N HIS A 459 -18.41 20.66 2.01
CA HIS A 459 -17.02 21.01 1.71
C HIS A 459 -16.83 22.21 0.77
N SER A 460 -17.88 22.83 0.23
CA SER A 460 -17.72 24.00 -0.66
C SER A 460 -16.93 25.13 0.01
N VAL A 461 -15.87 25.60 -0.66
CA VAL A 461 -15.05 26.74 -0.22
C VAL A 461 -15.80 28.08 -0.28
N ALA A 462 -16.90 28.15 -1.03
CA ALA A 462 -17.77 29.32 -1.05
C ALA A 462 -18.53 29.49 0.28
N ALA A 463 -18.76 28.39 1.01
CA ALA A 463 -19.46 28.39 2.28
C ALA A 463 -18.51 28.57 3.48
N ARG A 464 -17.26 28.10 3.37
CA ARG A 464 -16.30 28.05 4.48
C ARG A 464 -14.85 27.99 4.03
N ASP A 465 -13.97 28.48 4.88
CA ASP A 465 -12.53 28.34 4.68
C ASP A 465 -12.13 26.88 4.90
N THR A 466 -11.23 26.40 4.04
CA THR A 466 -10.78 25.01 3.99
C THR A 466 -9.26 24.96 4.06
N ASP A 467 -8.73 24.20 5.02
CA ASP A 467 -7.30 23.88 5.08
C ASP A 467 -7.01 22.70 4.15
N LEU A 468 -6.22 22.95 3.11
CA LEU A 468 -5.84 21.94 2.12
C LEU A 468 -4.77 20.98 2.64
N LEU A 469 -4.13 21.29 3.77
CA LEU A 469 -3.19 20.40 4.45
C LEU A 469 -3.88 19.47 5.47
N ASP A 470 -5.18 19.65 5.74
CA ASP A 470 -5.95 18.69 6.51
C ASP A 470 -6.00 17.35 5.77
N TYR A 471 -5.80 16.25 6.52
CA TYR A 471 -5.73 14.89 5.98
C TYR A 471 -6.90 14.57 5.04
N TYR A 472 -8.10 15.07 5.36
CA TYR A 472 -9.27 14.83 4.53
C TYR A 472 -9.04 15.27 3.07
N TYR A 473 -8.41 16.43 2.84
CA TYR A 473 -8.20 16.96 1.50
C TYR A 473 -6.87 16.51 0.89
N CYS A 474 -5.78 16.51 1.66
CA CYS A 474 -4.46 16.22 1.11
C CYS A 474 -4.30 14.74 0.71
N SER A 475 -5.05 13.82 1.32
CA SER A 475 -5.10 12.40 0.94
C SER A 475 -5.50 12.17 -0.52
N ALA A 476 -6.29 13.07 -1.11
CA ALA A 476 -6.68 13.04 -2.52
C ALA A 476 -5.54 13.42 -3.49
N GLY A 477 -4.42 13.92 -2.98
CA GLY A 477 -3.25 14.29 -3.78
C GLY A 477 -2.57 13.10 -4.48
N GLY A 478 -2.78 11.87 -3.98
CA GLY A 478 -2.13 10.67 -4.52
C GLY A 478 -0.64 10.58 -4.18
N GLN A 479 -0.20 11.25 -3.12
CA GLN A 479 1.20 11.40 -2.74
C GLN A 479 1.44 10.88 -1.32
N PRO A 480 1.42 9.55 -1.10
CA PRO A 480 1.46 8.96 0.23
C PRO A 480 2.65 9.40 1.08
N GLN A 481 3.84 9.53 0.50
CA GLN A 481 5.05 9.98 1.20
C GLN A 481 4.85 11.35 1.85
N GLU A 482 4.08 12.23 1.20
CA GLU A 482 3.88 13.62 1.59
C GLU A 482 2.69 13.82 2.53
N VAL A 483 1.88 12.77 2.75
CA VAL A 483 0.74 12.79 3.70
C VAL A 483 0.99 11.95 4.95
N VAL A 484 2.10 11.18 5.01
CA VAL A 484 2.43 10.34 6.18
C VAL A 484 2.41 11.14 7.47
N TRP A 485 2.90 12.39 7.43
CA TRP A 485 2.92 13.23 8.61
C TRP A 485 1.50 13.51 9.12
N VAL A 486 0.48 13.73 8.29
CA VAL A 486 -0.85 14.12 8.76
C VAL A 486 -1.83 12.94 8.96
N LEU A 487 -1.37 11.69 8.83
CA LEU A 487 -2.21 10.49 9.00
C LEU A 487 -2.89 10.43 10.39
N PRO A 488 -4.22 10.16 10.45
CA PRO A 488 -4.92 9.93 11.70
C PRO A 488 -4.42 8.63 12.36
N ARG A 489 -4.08 8.70 13.66
CA ARG A 489 -3.47 7.62 14.46
C ARG A 489 -2.00 7.34 14.14
N ARG A 490 -1.15 8.28 14.59
CA ARG A 490 0.33 8.22 14.61
C ARG A 490 0.92 7.28 15.69
N ASP A 491 0.10 6.56 16.46
CA ASP A 491 0.43 6.01 17.78
C ASP A 491 1.52 4.92 17.82
N ARG A 492 2.17 4.58 16.70
CA ARG A 492 3.24 3.57 16.67
C ARG A 492 4.52 3.92 15.92
N LEU A 493 4.60 5.04 15.16
CA LEU A 493 5.68 5.18 14.17
C LEU A 493 6.43 6.53 14.08
N VAL A 494 6.18 7.57 14.90
CA VAL A 494 6.94 8.83 14.75
C VAL A 494 7.38 9.44 16.09
N ARG A 495 8.66 9.85 16.18
CA ARG A 495 9.24 10.62 17.31
C ARG A 495 9.62 12.07 16.99
N ARG A 496 9.52 12.50 15.72
CA ARG A 496 9.65 13.92 15.33
C ARG A 496 8.45 14.37 14.52
N GLU A 497 7.57 15.14 15.13
CA GLU A 497 6.41 15.70 14.44
C GLU A 497 6.89 16.75 13.44
N SER A 498 6.67 16.52 12.15
CA SER A 498 6.65 17.64 11.19
C SER A 498 5.29 18.33 11.30
N HIS A 499 5.32 19.65 11.45
CA HIS A 499 4.12 20.50 11.54
C HIS A 499 3.81 21.21 10.21
N PHE A 500 4.48 20.80 9.13
CA PHE A 500 4.36 21.36 7.80
C PHE A 500 4.51 20.25 6.75
N TYR A 501 3.98 20.51 5.57
CA TYR A 501 4.06 19.63 4.42
C TYR A 501 5.44 19.76 3.74
N LYS A 502 5.99 18.63 3.27
CA LYS A 502 7.25 18.55 2.51
C LYS A 502 6.96 17.94 1.15
N ALA A 503 7.42 18.61 0.09
CA ALA A 503 7.35 18.11 -1.27
C ALA A 503 8.61 17.31 -1.61
N TYR A 504 8.44 16.07 -2.08
CA TYR A 504 9.53 15.20 -2.54
C TYR A 504 9.59 15.08 -4.07
N TRP A 505 8.72 15.81 -4.75
CA TRP A 505 8.58 15.85 -6.20
C TRP A 505 8.47 17.29 -6.71
N LEU A 506 8.67 17.45 -8.02
CA LEU A 506 8.49 18.72 -8.73
C LEU A 506 7.05 19.26 -8.67
N LYS A 507 6.07 18.42 -8.32
CA LYS A 507 4.66 18.78 -8.25
C LYS A 507 4.03 18.24 -6.98
N SER A 508 3.27 19.09 -6.30
CA SER A 508 2.40 18.74 -5.18
C SER A 508 0.95 18.95 -5.59
N LYS A 509 0.07 17.98 -5.33
CA LYS A 509 -1.36 18.05 -5.67
C LYS A 509 -2.20 18.22 -4.41
N PHE A 510 -3.09 19.19 -4.46
CA PHE A 510 -4.12 19.46 -3.46
C PHE A 510 -5.49 19.56 -4.12
N VAL A 511 -6.55 19.43 -3.34
CA VAL A 511 -7.92 19.43 -3.85
C VAL A 511 -8.82 20.29 -2.97
N PHE A 512 -9.70 21.07 -3.58
CA PHE A 512 -10.81 21.73 -2.89
C PHE A 512 -12.14 21.50 -3.60
N ILE A 513 -13.25 21.72 -2.90
CA ILE A 513 -14.59 21.68 -3.49
C ILE A 513 -15.06 23.09 -3.83
N GLY A 514 -15.23 23.38 -5.11
CA GLY A 514 -15.63 24.68 -5.65
C GLY A 514 -17.06 24.69 -6.18
N GLU A 515 -17.52 25.90 -6.52
CA GLU A 515 -18.79 26.12 -7.20
C GLU A 515 -18.53 26.91 -8.47
N ALA A 516 -19.03 26.42 -9.61
CA ALA A 516 -18.79 27.06 -10.90
C ALA A 516 -19.24 28.53 -10.89
N GLY A 517 -18.37 29.42 -11.39
CA GLY A 517 -18.65 30.87 -11.42
C GLY A 517 -18.41 31.59 -10.09
N CYS A 518 -17.96 30.93 -9.03
CA CYS A 518 -17.48 31.56 -7.81
C CYS A 518 -15.95 31.71 -7.82
N PRO A 519 -15.39 32.92 -7.61
CA PRO A 519 -13.95 33.08 -7.46
C PRO A 519 -13.48 32.43 -6.15
N VAL A 520 -12.24 31.94 -6.12
CA VAL A 520 -11.62 31.33 -4.94
C VAL A 520 -10.37 32.11 -4.56
N LYS A 521 -10.13 32.23 -3.25
CA LYS A 521 -8.91 32.79 -2.69
C LYS A 521 -8.08 31.66 -2.10
N LEU A 522 -6.87 31.50 -2.62
CA LEU A 522 -5.85 30.60 -2.09
C LEU A 522 -4.87 31.41 -1.25
N GLN A 523 -4.59 30.98 -0.03
CA GLN A 523 -3.56 31.56 0.82
C GLN A 523 -2.54 30.48 1.15
N ILE A 524 -1.28 30.72 0.80
CA ILE A 524 -0.19 29.76 0.95
C ILE A 524 0.97 30.41 1.71
N THR A 525 1.49 29.71 2.71
CA THR A 525 2.75 30.04 3.38
C THR A 525 3.75 28.94 3.08
N ALA A 526 4.80 29.25 2.32
CA ALA A 526 5.74 28.27 1.79
C ALA A 526 7.18 28.77 1.77
N ARG A 527 8.12 27.85 1.59
CA ARG A 527 9.54 28.13 1.34
C ARG A 527 10.17 27.07 0.44
N VAL A 528 11.30 27.40 -0.17
CA VAL A 528 12.18 26.48 -0.89
C VAL A 528 13.48 26.38 -0.12
N PRO A 529 13.75 25.28 0.62
CA PRO A 529 14.90 25.19 1.53
C PRO A 529 16.26 25.32 0.83
N ASN A 530 16.39 24.72 -0.36
CA ASN A 530 17.64 24.65 -1.12
C ASN A 530 17.44 25.22 -2.55
N PRO A 531 17.21 26.54 -2.72
CA PRO A 531 16.97 27.12 -4.02
C PRO A 531 18.28 27.20 -4.82
N THR A 532 18.17 26.95 -6.13
CA THR A 532 19.26 27.18 -7.09
C THR A 532 19.47 28.68 -7.33
N ALA A 533 20.59 29.03 -7.98
CA ALA A 533 20.88 30.41 -8.34
C ALA A 533 19.93 31.01 -9.40
N SER A 534 19.15 30.19 -10.11
CA SER A 534 18.20 30.65 -11.13
C SER A 534 16.98 31.36 -10.55
N ASN A 535 16.67 31.18 -9.25
CA ASN A 535 15.48 31.72 -8.58
C ASN A 535 14.17 31.47 -9.36
N ASP A 536 14.06 30.29 -10.00
CA ASP A 536 12.88 29.92 -10.78
C ASP A 536 11.64 29.92 -9.89
N PRO A 537 10.54 30.60 -10.26
CA PRO A 537 9.40 30.79 -9.37
C PRO A 537 8.62 29.50 -9.14
N VAL A 538 7.99 29.37 -7.97
CA VAL A 538 6.97 28.35 -7.73
C VAL A 538 5.70 28.73 -8.51
N ALA A 539 5.18 27.81 -9.33
CA ALA A 539 3.96 28.05 -10.09
C ALA A 539 2.76 27.36 -9.43
N ILE A 540 1.63 28.07 -9.37
CA ILE A 540 0.37 27.54 -8.84
C ILE A 540 -0.62 27.42 -10.00
N GLU A 541 -1.13 26.22 -10.21
CA GLU A 541 -2.11 25.90 -11.23
C GLU A 541 -3.43 25.45 -10.59
N VAL A 542 -4.55 25.86 -11.17
CA VAL A 542 -5.88 25.36 -10.82
C VAL A 542 -6.54 24.77 -12.06
N ASN A 543 -6.91 23.50 -11.99
CA ASN A 543 -7.49 22.74 -13.11
C ASN A 543 -6.66 22.86 -14.41
N GLY A 544 -5.32 22.85 -14.28
CA GLY A 544 -4.38 22.98 -15.39
C GLY A 544 -4.11 24.40 -15.89
N ASN A 545 -4.73 25.43 -15.29
CA ASN A 545 -4.48 26.83 -15.62
C ASN A 545 -3.54 27.47 -14.59
N ILE A 546 -2.43 28.06 -15.03
CA ILE A 546 -1.53 28.82 -14.14
C ILE A 546 -2.27 30.06 -13.63
N VAL A 547 -2.44 30.17 -12.32
CA VAL A 547 -3.11 31.30 -11.66
C VAL A 547 -2.13 32.23 -10.94
N ALA A 548 -0.94 31.75 -10.58
CA ALA A 548 0.10 32.57 -9.98
C ALA A 548 1.51 31.99 -10.20
N ARG A 549 2.51 32.88 -10.09
CA ARG A 549 3.92 32.56 -9.94
C ARG A 549 4.44 33.33 -8.74
N ILE A 550 4.92 32.62 -7.72
CA ILE A 550 5.43 33.23 -6.49
C ILE A 550 6.97 33.11 -6.46
N PRO A 551 7.69 34.15 -6.00
CA PRO A 551 9.15 34.09 -5.88
C PRO A 551 9.60 32.97 -4.93
N THR A 552 10.80 32.44 -5.16
CA THR A 552 11.43 31.48 -4.25
C THR A 552 12.13 32.19 -3.11
N ALA A 553 11.86 31.76 -1.88
CA ALA A 553 12.53 32.23 -0.69
C ALA A 553 12.95 31.04 0.19
N ARG A 554 14.11 31.17 0.86
CA ARG A 554 14.56 30.22 1.90
C ARG A 554 13.78 30.39 3.21
N GLU A 555 13.29 31.60 3.45
CA GLU A 555 12.46 31.92 4.60
C GLU A 555 10.98 31.68 4.28
N TRP A 556 10.18 31.51 5.34
CA TRP A 556 8.73 31.38 5.19
C TRP A 556 8.13 32.70 4.72
N GLU A 557 7.50 32.67 3.56
CA GLU A 557 6.75 33.81 3.03
C GLU A 557 5.30 33.40 2.76
N SER A 558 4.41 34.39 2.76
CA SER A 558 2.97 34.17 2.58
C SER A 558 2.45 34.94 1.37
N TRP A 559 1.65 34.25 0.57
CA TRP A 559 1.06 34.80 -0.65
C TRP A 559 -0.44 34.55 -0.67
N GLU A 560 -1.15 35.52 -1.23
CA GLU A 560 -2.57 35.40 -1.55
C GLU A 560 -2.75 35.36 -3.07
N VAL A 561 -3.43 34.32 -3.54
CA VAL A 561 -3.64 34.06 -4.97
C VAL A 561 -5.13 34.03 -5.24
N ARG A 562 -5.57 34.85 -6.19
CA ARG A 562 -6.97 34.90 -6.63
C ARG A 562 -7.19 33.99 -7.83
N VAL A 563 -8.02 32.98 -7.64
CA VAL A 563 -8.48 32.09 -8.71
C VAL A 563 -9.73 32.70 -9.35
N PRO A 564 -9.72 32.98 -10.66
CA PRO A 564 -10.84 33.64 -11.32
C PRO A 564 -12.03 32.67 -11.47
N PRO A 565 -13.28 33.20 -11.52
CA PRO A 565 -14.49 32.37 -11.57
C PRO A 565 -14.55 31.35 -12.71
N ASN A 566 -13.92 31.66 -13.84
CA ASN A 566 -13.89 30.81 -15.03
C ASN A 566 -12.87 29.66 -14.93
N ALA A 567 -11.98 29.68 -13.94
CA ALA A 567 -11.03 28.60 -13.67
C ALA A 567 -11.56 27.59 -12.63
N VAL A 568 -12.71 27.88 -12.00
CA VAL A 568 -13.32 27.05 -10.94
C VAL A 568 -14.44 26.20 -11.52
N ASN A 569 -14.32 24.88 -11.34
CA ASN A 569 -15.34 23.90 -11.67
C ASN A 569 -16.33 23.74 -10.51
N ASP A 570 -17.55 23.28 -10.79
CA ASP A 570 -18.46 22.80 -9.75
C ASP A 570 -17.97 21.44 -9.25
N GLY A 571 -17.88 21.27 -7.93
CA GLY A 571 -17.34 20.05 -7.32
C GLY A 571 -15.81 20.08 -7.15
N ILE A 572 -15.13 18.99 -7.50
CA ILE A 572 -13.68 18.82 -7.28
C ILE A 572 -12.86 19.77 -8.17
N ASN A 573 -11.89 20.45 -7.56
CA ASN A 573 -10.92 21.29 -8.24
C ASN A 573 -9.50 20.92 -7.81
N ASP A 574 -8.64 20.66 -8.79
CA ASP A 574 -7.23 20.34 -8.55
C ASP A 574 -6.41 21.63 -8.42
N VAL A 575 -5.52 21.66 -7.42
CA VAL A 575 -4.50 22.69 -7.24
C VAL A 575 -3.14 22.02 -7.32
N ILE A 576 -2.32 22.41 -8.29
CA ILE A 576 -0.96 21.90 -8.45
C ILE A 576 0.02 23.01 -8.08
N VAL A 577 0.91 22.71 -7.13
CA VAL A 577 2.08 23.54 -6.82
C VAL A 577 3.27 22.92 -7.53
N SER A 578 3.80 23.62 -8.53
CA SER A 578 5.01 23.21 -9.25
C SER A 578 6.23 23.90 -8.65
N TRP A 579 7.14 23.09 -8.10
CA TRP A 579 8.35 23.52 -7.43
C TRP A 579 9.53 23.66 -8.42
N PRO A 580 10.44 24.61 -8.20
CA PRO A 580 11.71 24.63 -8.90
C PRO A 580 12.57 23.42 -8.53
N MET A 581 13.55 23.11 -9.38
CA MET A 581 14.57 22.11 -9.05
C MET A 581 15.41 22.62 -7.87
N PRO A 582 15.59 21.85 -6.79
CA PRO A 582 16.43 22.25 -5.67
C PRO A 582 17.91 22.01 -5.97
N GLU A 583 18.79 22.65 -5.19
CA GLU A 583 20.18 22.24 -5.06
C GLU A 583 20.24 20.91 -4.27
N PHE A 584 20.73 19.85 -4.91
CA PHE A 584 20.81 18.53 -4.29
C PHE A 584 22.01 18.44 -3.34
N PRO A 585 21.83 17.97 -2.09
CA PRO A 585 22.91 17.92 -1.11
C PRO A 585 23.95 16.82 -1.41
N GLY A 586 23.64 15.87 -2.29
CA GLY A 586 24.51 14.72 -2.59
C GLY A 586 24.92 13.99 -1.31
N LYS A 587 26.23 13.80 -1.11
CA LYS A 587 26.78 13.06 0.06
C LYS A 587 26.49 13.73 1.41
N THR A 588 26.33 15.05 1.45
CA THR A 588 26.11 15.76 2.74
C THR A 588 24.69 15.53 3.26
N GLY A 589 23.74 15.12 2.41
CA GLY A 589 22.38 14.77 2.81
C GLY A 589 22.32 13.65 3.85
N TYR A 590 23.29 12.72 3.82
CA TYR A 590 23.36 11.63 4.79
C TYR A 590 23.72 12.09 6.20
N LEU A 591 24.31 13.28 6.40
CA LEU A 591 24.58 13.78 7.74
C LEU A 591 23.28 13.95 8.55
N GLY A 592 22.20 14.42 7.90
CA GLY A 592 20.88 14.53 8.51
C GLY A 592 20.30 13.17 8.85
N VAL A 593 20.33 12.24 7.89
CA VAL A 593 19.88 10.84 8.04
C VAL A 593 20.49 10.18 9.27
N ILE A 594 21.80 10.31 9.46
CA ILE A 594 22.51 9.65 10.57
C ILE A 594 22.16 10.26 11.91
N ASN A 595 22.01 11.58 11.98
CA ASN A 595 21.54 12.25 13.20
C ASN A 595 20.12 11.78 13.56
N ASP A 596 19.22 11.72 12.58
CA ASP A 596 17.86 11.22 12.81
C ASP A 596 17.87 9.77 13.30
N LEU A 597 18.67 8.89 12.69
CA LEU A 597 18.80 7.50 13.13
C LEU A 597 19.36 7.38 14.55
N ALA A 598 20.37 8.18 14.91
CA ALA A 598 20.97 8.19 16.23
C ALA A 598 19.98 8.66 17.33
N GLU A 599 19.06 9.56 16.98
CA GLU A 599 18.00 10.06 17.85
C GLU A 599 16.75 9.15 17.87
N GLY A 600 16.70 8.13 17.00
CA GLY A 600 15.54 7.25 16.85
C GLY A 600 14.35 7.94 16.15
N ASN A 601 14.62 8.95 15.32
CA ASN A 601 13.66 9.61 14.44
C ASN A 601 13.51 8.86 13.11
N ILE A 602 12.46 9.20 12.35
CA ILE A 602 12.38 8.78 10.94
C ILE A 602 13.41 9.63 10.17
N PRO A 603 14.38 8.99 9.48
CA PRO A 603 15.39 9.70 8.70
C PRO A 603 14.83 10.32 7.42
N GLU A 604 15.38 11.48 7.06
CA GLU A 604 15.09 12.16 5.78
C GLU A 604 16.03 11.67 4.67
N PHE A 605 15.61 10.67 3.89
CA PHE A 605 16.43 10.09 2.81
C PHE A 605 16.32 10.83 1.48
N PHE A 606 15.35 11.74 1.34
CA PHE A 606 14.94 12.30 0.06
C PHE A 606 15.17 13.80 0.02
N CYS A 607 15.39 14.33 -1.18
CA CYS A 607 15.52 15.77 -1.36
C CYS A 607 14.15 16.45 -1.27
N ILE A 608 14.09 17.57 -0.54
CA ILE A 608 12.90 18.39 -0.37
C ILE A 608 12.91 19.49 -1.43
N PHE A 609 11.87 19.54 -2.26
CA PHE A 609 11.67 20.53 -3.33
C PHE A 609 11.05 21.82 -2.80
N GLY A 610 10.25 21.69 -1.74
CA GLY A 610 9.58 22.80 -1.11
C GLY A 610 8.83 22.36 0.13
N GLU A 611 8.47 23.35 0.94
CA GLU A 611 7.74 23.11 2.18
C GLU A 611 6.57 24.08 2.27
N ILE A 612 5.44 23.60 2.80
CA ILE A 612 4.23 24.40 2.98
C ILE A 612 3.79 24.32 4.44
N HIS A 613 3.79 25.47 5.11
CA HIS A 613 3.35 25.60 6.50
C HIS A 613 1.82 25.73 6.59
N THR A 614 1.21 26.54 5.72
CA THR A 614 -0.24 26.76 5.69
C THR A 614 -0.70 26.78 4.25
N PHE A 615 -1.82 26.12 3.94
CA PHE A 615 -2.47 26.24 2.63
C PHE A 615 -3.98 26.22 2.77
N THR A 616 -4.64 27.34 2.53
CA THR A 616 -6.10 27.45 2.66
C THR A 616 -6.78 27.90 1.38
N ALA A 617 -7.99 27.42 1.16
CA ALA A 617 -8.91 27.86 0.11
C ALA A 617 -10.18 28.45 0.74
N SER A 618 -10.66 29.58 0.22
CA SER A 618 -11.82 30.32 0.76
C SER A 618 -12.57 31.10 -0.33
N ASP A 619 -13.72 31.66 0.02
CA ASP A 619 -14.55 32.47 -0.88
C ASP A 619 -13.80 33.73 -1.38
N GLY A 620 -13.50 33.78 -2.67
CA GLY A 620 -12.80 34.89 -3.33
C GLY A 620 -13.63 36.15 -3.50
N ARG A 621 -14.93 36.14 -3.17
CA ARG A 621 -15.78 37.35 -3.13
C ARG A 621 -15.52 38.21 -1.90
N LYS A 622 -14.91 37.66 -0.86
CA LYS A 622 -14.62 38.37 0.40
C LYS A 622 -13.31 39.17 0.39
N VAL A 623 -12.62 39.23 -0.76
CA VAL A 623 -11.31 39.90 -0.90
C VAL A 623 -11.49 41.39 -1.21
N GLN A 624 -10.98 42.27 -0.34
CA GLN A 624 -10.63 43.64 -0.73
C GLN A 624 -9.37 43.61 -1.60
N ILE A 625 -9.42 44.23 -2.77
CA ILE A 625 -8.35 44.21 -3.76
C ILE A 625 -7.13 44.98 -3.23
N THR A 626 -6.05 44.27 -2.92
CA THR A 626 -4.69 44.82 -2.93
C THR A 626 -3.84 43.90 -3.81
N ALA A 627 -3.76 44.22 -5.10
CA ALA A 627 -2.91 43.52 -6.03
C ALA A 627 -1.49 44.13 -6.00
N PRO A 628 -0.41 43.32 -6.01
CA PRO A 628 0.87 43.77 -6.52
C PRO A 628 0.81 43.81 -8.05
N GLU A 629 1.21 44.94 -8.65
CA GLU A 629 1.29 45.10 -10.10
C GLU A 629 2.29 44.12 -10.73
N VAL A 630 1.85 43.44 -11.78
CA VAL A 630 2.72 42.71 -12.70
C VAL A 630 3.38 43.74 -13.61
N SER A 631 4.64 44.10 -13.38
CA SER A 631 5.38 44.98 -14.29
C SER A 631 5.77 44.21 -15.55
N SER A 632 5.06 44.44 -16.65
CA SER A 632 5.52 44.10 -17.99
C SER A 632 6.47 45.19 -18.49
N GLU A 633 7.79 45.03 -18.32
CA GLU A 633 8.74 45.87 -19.04
C GLU A 633 8.86 45.39 -20.49
N ALA A 634 8.09 46.03 -21.37
CA ALA A 634 8.34 46.01 -22.81
C ALA A 634 9.43 47.03 -23.14
N SER A 635 10.57 46.55 -23.63
CA SER A 635 11.69 47.36 -24.09
C SER A 635 11.30 48.13 -25.35
N VAL A 636 11.17 49.45 -25.26
CA VAL A 636 11.09 50.35 -26.42
C VAL A 636 12.48 50.96 -26.62
N VAL A 637 13.20 50.44 -27.62
CA VAL A 637 14.42 51.06 -28.14
C VAL A 637 14.01 52.29 -28.96
N GLY A 638 14.31 53.48 -28.43
CA GLY A 638 14.19 54.74 -29.15
C GLY A 638 15.39 54.94 -30.09
N VAL A 639 15.10 55.16 -31.37
CA VAL A 639 16.05 55.68 -32.36
C VAL A 639 16.06 57.20 -32.27
N GLN A 640 17.22 57.77 -31.92
CA GLN A 640 17.77 58.99 -32.54
C GLN A 640 19.28 58.85 -32.63
#